data_AF-A0A7V5BF63-F1
#
_entry.id   AF-A0A7V5BF63-F1
#
_cell.length_a   1.000
_cell.length_b   1.000
_cell.length_c   1.000
_cell.angle_alpha   90.00
_cell.angle_beta   90.00
_cell.angle_gamma   90.00
#
_symmetry.space_group_name_H-M   'P 1'
#
loop_
_entity.id
_entity.type
_entity.pdbx_description
1 polymer ?
#
loop_
_entity_poly.entity_id
_entity_poly.type
_entity_poly.pdbx_seq_one_letter_code
_entity_poly.pdbx_strand_id
1 'polypeptide(L)'
;MKRLINYLTIVLLVTSLTAKLTGQATVSLNVDAHPTPQLALWVDRQEIAELTVENADPSLEGTDYIIKTKMFLDGDLVLETNNNVEVQTFEIGTQVFLADEIIPYSALIFHSNSFQNQLIQTGMLPAGSYSFCVQLLDLNGNIVSTPTPSVCQPMTITDYDMPDLIYPPHPANDTIFSQLVPDITFSWSPLTPDPPAEDGVRYILVVVQVFDYQSPAQALFTNYPIIEEPVDGTEYQWPADLDAPTEPTRYAWSVKPVTLDDNLYVSGNNGFVPAKGFVIAPDDDIEIDDCTCTNSLQEPSLTIFQPEPSLFPRKLELDNVLSLRDFVMNCNDNINTTTHNIVTTINWDSDHSEESIVNNGPFQHQYSVTHEIPEQVCIDIEVSPKTGYNGGQCVKEFCVDVPQNIQDLNIDSTNTTSVAANDTIYAGQNGEFAVAVTDVSSTNSGLTGEGSVYISWLNAPVEVSFENISVDSLKHLQTGVIVVKTYEDTPQFPADLVANAASTGNWTNDLADTLVEWMDAQGNICFDYNGPNYVASPKRVPLGLKFQSDDTLAITEMVFRANKSEFNVVARRRLQASWGQNQTVGFIAKDILFHPSQIVMPPTRIELVEDLTVGNLNNDITYTFKKPTNPTSGGCYIQWDENGFDEFGLE
;
A
#
# COMPACT_ATOMS: atom_id res chain seq x y z
N MET A 1 -21.65 -68.60 75.58
CA MET A 1 -23.10 -68.39 75.39
C MET A 1 -23.47 -68.73 73.95
N LYS A 2 -24.32 -69.76 73.78
CA LYS A 2 -25.23 -70.11 72.66
C LYS A 2 -25.05 -69.35 71.32
N ARG A 3 -24.69 -70.02 70.22
CA ARG A 3 -25.54 -70.80 69.27
C ARG A 3 -26.53 -69.97 68.43
N LEU A 4 -26.36 -70.11 67.10
CA LEU A 4 -27.37 -70.38 66.05
C LEU A 4 -28.05 -69.22 65.26
N ILE A 5 -28.20 -69.50 63.95
CA ILE A 5 -29.16 -69.01 62.91
C ILE A 5 -28.65 -67.83 62.05
N ASN A 6 -28.76 -67.77 60.72
CA ASN A 6 -28.91 -68.68 59.57
C ASN A 6 -29.15 -67.74 58.35
N TYR A 7 -28.60 -68.09 57.19
CA TYR A 7 -29.07 -67.74 55.82
C TYR A 7 -29.46 -66.30 55.46
N LEU A 8 -28.62 -65.65 54.65
CA LEU A 8 -29.09 -65.13 53.36
C LEU A 8 -27.94 -65.09 52.35
N THR A 9 -27.88 -66.13 51.53
CA THR A 9 -27.03 -66.25 50.36
C THR A 9 -27.58 -65.33 49.27
N ILE A 10 -26.93 -64.19 49.00
CA ILE A 10 -27.08 -63.47 47.74
C ILE A 10 -25.75 -63.62 47.00
N VAL A 11 -25.84 -64.33 45.89
CA VAL A 11 -24.81 -64.48 44.86
C VAL A 11 -24.51 -63.08 44.31
N LEU A 12 -23.41 -62.47 44.73
CA LEU A 12 -22.83 -61.31 44.06
C LEU A 12 -21.69 -61.82 43.18
N LEU A 13 -22.03 -62.14 41.93
CA LEU A 13 -21.10 -62.44 40.87
C LEU A 13 -20.33 -61.13 40.58
N VAL A 14 -19.15 -60.96 41.20
CA VAL A 14 -18.22 -59.89 40.85
C VAL A 14 -17.57 -60.30 39.52
N THR A 15 -18.23 -59.98 38.42
CA THR A 15 -17.54 -59.80 37.13
C THR A 15 -16.64 -58.58 37.27
N SER A 16 -15.40 -58.82 37.69
CA SER A 16 -14.30 -57.89 37.48
C SER A 16 -14.11 -57.79 35.96
N LEU A 17 -14.80 -56.83 35.34
CA LEU A 17 -14.41 -56.30 34.04
C LEU A 17 -13.03 -55.68 34.27
N THR A 18 -11.97 -56.45 34.01
CA THR A 18 -10.64 -55.91 33.83
C THR A 18 -10.73 -55.12 32.52
N ALA A 19 -10.93 -53.81 32.61
CA ALA A 19 -10.57 -52.94 31.51
C ALA A 19 -9.07 -53.21 31.29
N LYS A 20 -8.74 -53.93 30.21
CA LYS A 20 -7.37 -53.99 29.74
C LYS A 20 -6.99 -52.53 29.47
N LEU A 21 -6.14 -51.96 30.31
CA LEU A 21 -5.34 -50.81 29.91
C LEU A 21 -4.54 -51.32 28.71
N THR A 22 -4.99 -50.96 27.51
CA THR A 22 -4.20 -51.12 26.30
C THR A 22 -2.97 -50.25 26.48
N GLY A 23 -1.79 -50.86 26.51
CA GLY A 23 -0.53 -50.13 26.47
C GLY A 23 -0.53 -49.14 25.31
N GLN A 24 0.09 -47.98 25.50
CA GLN A 24 0.23 -46.97 24.44
C GLN A 24 1.70 -46.57 24.36
N ALA A 25 2.22 -46.50 23.13
CA ALA A 25 3.54 -45.94 22.87
C ALA A 25 3.46 -44.41 22.88
N THR A 26 4.54 -43.75 23.31
CA THR A 26 4.67 -42.30 23.22
C THR A 26 5.26 -41.94 21.88
N VAL A 27 4.66 -40.97 21.20
CA VAL A 27 5.05 -40.53 19.87
C VAL A 27 5.39 -39.06 19.91
N SER A 28 6.54 -38.71 19.34
CA SER A 28 6.95 -37.34 19.08
C SER A 28 7.16 -37.18 17.59
N LEU A 29 6.64 -36.09 17.04
CA LEU A 29 6.77 -35.73 15.63
C LEU A 29 7.47 -34.38 15.57
N ASN A 30 8.59 -34.33 14.87
CA ASN A 30 9.27 -33.10 14.49
C ASN A 30 9.08 -32.89 12.98
N VAL A 31 8.68 -31.70 12.58
CA VAL A 31 8.52 -31.33 11.17
C VAL A 31 9.15 -29.96 11.01
N ASP A 32 9.84 -29.76 9.91
CA ASP A 32 10.29 -28.44 9.50
C ASP A 32 9.09 -27.48 9.39
N ALA A 33 9.19 -26.29 9.98
CA ALA A 33 8.14 -25.29 9.95
C ALA A 33 7.99 -24.65 8.55
N HIS A 34 9.06 -24.66 7.75
CA HIS A 34 9.14 -24.05 6.42
C HIS A 34 9.76 -25.01 5.39
N PRO A 35 9.20 -26.23 5.21
CA PRO A 35 9.82 -27.24 4.38
C PRO A 35 9.80 -26.83 2.90
N THR A 36 10.78 -27.34 2.14
CA THR A 36 10.75 -27.21 0.68
C THR A 36 9.41 -27.73 0.11
N PRO A 37 8.74 -26.97 -0.79
CA PRO A 37 7.49 -27.42 -1.38
C PRO A 37 7.68 -28.66 -2.27
N GLN A 38 8.91 -28.97 -2.69
CA GLN A 38 9.17 -30.08 -3.61
C GLN A 38 9.15 -31.44 -2.90
N LEU A 39 8.08 -32.21 -3.12
CA LEU A 39 7.84 -33.47 -2.42
C LEU A 39 8.92 -34.54 -2.70
N ALA A 40 9.57 -34.49 -3.86
CA ALA A 40 10.66 -35.41 -4.19
C ALA A 40 11.86 -35.30 -3.24
N LEU A 41 12.10 -34.12 -2.66
CA LEU A 41 13.20 -33.88 -1.72
C LEU A 41 12.89 -34.38 -0.31
N TRP A 42 11.63 -34.76 -0.04
CA TRP A 42 11.21 -35.29 1.26
C TRP A 42 11.73 -36.71 1.48
N VAL A 43 12.15 -37.40 0.41
CA VAL A 43 12.51 -38.82 0.49
C VAL A 43 13.85 -39.06 1.20
N ASP A 44 14.78 -38.12 1.11
CA ASP A 44 16.17 -38.34 1.53
C ASP A 44 16.65 -37.37 2.64
N ARG A 45 15.77 -36.51 3.17
CA ARG A 45 16.14 -35.48 4.16
C ARG A 45 15.58 -35.78 5.55
N GLN A 46 16.48 -36.00 6.50
CA GLN A 46 16.14 -36.22 7.92
C GLN A 46 15.50 -34.99 8.58
N GLU A 47 15.72 -33.80 8.01
CA GLU A 47 15.31 -32.52 8.59
C GLU A 47 13.85 -32.18 8.29
N ILE A 48 13.20 -32.84 7.33
CA ILE A 48 11.84 -32.47 6.89
C ILE A 48 10.77 -33.03 7.82
N ALA A 49 10.80 -34.31 8.13
CA ALA A 49 9.92 -34.92 9.13
C ALA A 49 10.59 -36.12 9.79
N GLU A 50 10.61 -36.10 11.12
CA GLU A 50 11.13 -37.18 11.97
C GLU A 50 10.06 -37.61 12.96
N LEU A 51 9.68 -38.88 12.91
CA LEU A 51 8.77 -39.50 13.86
C LEU A 51 9.56 -40.39 14.81
N THR A 52 9.56 -40.02 16.09
CA THR A 52 10.12 -40.83 17.16
C THR A 52 9.00 -41.59 17.87
N VAL A 53 9.09 -42.92 17.88
CA VAL A 53 8.19 -43.82 18.60
C VAL A 53 8.94 -44.42 19.78
N GLU A 54 8.52 -44.08 21.00
CA GLU A 54 9.07 -44.63 22.24
C GLU A 54 8.08 -45.61 22.87
N ASN A 55 8.50 -46.87 22.99
CA ASN A 55 7.74 -47.91 23.66
C ASN A 55 8.45 -48.37 24.94
N ALA A 56 7.90 -47.95 26.08
CA ALA A 56 8.33 -48.38 27.40
C ALA A 56 7.46 -49.51 27.98
N ASP A 57 6.45 -49.99 27.24
CA ASP A 57 5.48 -51.00 27.70
C ASP A 57 5.80 -52.40 27.13
N PRO A 58 6.27 -53.35 27.96
CA PRO A 58 6.52 -54.73 27.54
C PRO A 58 5.31 -55.48 27.00
N SER A 59 4.08 -54.99 27.25
CA SER A 59 2.88 -55.60 26.70
C SER A 59 2.66 -55.31 25.21
N LEU A 60 3.32 -54.27 24.67
CA LEU A 60 3.30 -53.93 23.25
C LEU A 60 4.42 -54.62 22.47
N GLU A 61 5.48 -55.10 23.12
CA GLU A 61 6.62 -55.73 22.45
C GLU A 61 6.17 -56.91 21.56
N GLY A 62 6.58 -56.89 20.29
CA GLY A 62 6.22 -57.90 19.30
C GLY A 62 4.80 -57.80 18.75
N THR A 63 4.07 -56.73 19.06
CA THR A 63 2.77 -56.43 18.44
C THR A 63 2.93 -55.54 17.21
N ASP A 64 2.09 -55.77 16.21
CA ASP A 64 2.13 -55.06 14.94
C ASP A 64 1.27 -53.79 14.96
N TYR A 65 1.80 -52.74 14.35
CA TYR A 65 1.12 -51.46 14.17
C TYR A 65 1.40 -50.87 12.78
N ILE A 66 0.59 -49.88 12.40
CA ILE A 66 0.76 -49.09 11.19
C ILE A 66 0.82 -47.61 11.52
N ILE A 67 1.61 -46.87 10.75
CA ILE A 67 1.72 -45.41 10.85
C ILE A 67 0.65 -44.80 9.94
N LYS A 68 -0.28 -44.06 10.53
CA LYS A 68 -1.31 -43.31 9.81
C LYS A 68 -0.97 -41.85 9.78
N THR A 69 -0.97 -41.30 8.58
CA THR A 69 -0.58 -39.91 8.32
C THR A 69 -1.75 -39.19 7.68
N LYS A 70 -2.00 -37.96 8.14
CA LYS A 70 -2.99 -37.04 7.59
C LYS A 70 -2.35 -35.68 7.43
N MET A 71 -2.66 -35.02 6.33
CA MET A 71 -2.23 -33.66 6.06
C MET A 71 -3.43 -32.80 5.75
N PHE A 72 -3.52 -31.68 6.45
CA PHE A 72 -4.55 -30.68 6.29
C PHE A 72 -3.94 -29.43 5.67
N LEU A 73 -4.61 -28.81 4.71
CA LEU A 73 -4.26 -27.52 4.11
C LEU A 73 -5.36 -26.53 4.48
N ASP A 74 -5.00 -25.45 5.18
CA ASP A 74 -5.91 -24.43 5.69
C ASP A 74 -7.11 -25.00 6.47
N GLY A 75 -6.89 -26.16 7.12
CA GLY A 75 -7.89 -26.90 7.90
C GLY A 75 -8.63 -28.01 7.13
N ASP A 76 -8.53 -28.06 5.81
CA ASP A 76 -9.17 -29.09 4.98
C ASP A 76 -8.25 -30.31 4.81
N LEU A 77 -8.79 -31.52 5.01
CA LEU A 77 -8.05 -32.75 4.77
C LEU A 77 -7.73 -32.89 3.27
N VAL A 78 -6.46 -32.83 2.90
CA VAL A 78 -6.01 -32.93 1.50
C VAL A 78 -5.38 -34.28 1.18
N LEU A 79 -4.75 -34.91 2.17
CA LEU A 79 -4.03 -36.16 2.00
C LEU A 79 -4.15 -37.03 3.26
N GLU A 80 -4.35 -38.33 3.07
CA GLU A 80 -4.20 -39.32 4.14
C GLU A 80 -3.63 -40.64 3.62
N THR A 81 -3.02 -41.44 4.49
CA THR A 81 -2.58 -42.79 4.13
C THR A 81 -3.70 -43.83 4.28
N ASN A 82 -3.80 -44.74 3.33
CA ASN A 82 -4.68 -45.91 3.36
C ASN A 82 -4.04 -47.07 4.15
N ASN A 83 -4.66 -48.25 4.17
CA ASN A 83 -4.18 -49.39 4.97
C ASN A 83 -3.05 -50.19 4.29
N ASN A 84 -2.56 -49.76 3.13
CA ASN A 84 -1.43 -50.39 2.42
C ASN A 84 -0.07 -49.79 2.84
N VAL A 85 -0.03 -49.06 3.95
CA VAL A 85 1.23 -48.65 4.61
C VAL A 85 1.98 -49.86 5.14
N GLU A 86 3.29 -49.75 5.31
CA GLU A 86 4.11 -50.84 5.85
C GLU A 86 3.75 -51.14 7.31
N VAL A 87 3.69 -52.43 7.64
CA VAL A 87 3.43 -52.90 9.00
C VAL A 87 4.74 -52.87 9.77
N GLN A 88 4.74 -52.16 10.90
CA GLN A 88 5.85 -52.08 11.83
C GLN A 88 5.57 -52.96 13.04
N THR A 89 6.62 -53.39 13.74
CA THR A 89 6.49 -54.17 14.98
C THR A 89 7.12 -53.40 16.12
N PHE A 90 6.41 -53.31 17.25
CA PHE A 90 6.93 -52.64 18.43
C PHE A 90 8.13 -53.39 19.03
N GLU A 91 9.23 -52.66 19.21
CA GLU A 91 10.37 -53.07 20.01
C GLU A 91 10.38 -52.27 21.33
N ILE A 92 11.07 -52.77 22.36
CA ILE A 92 11.32 -51.98 23.57
C ILE A 92 12.38 -50.91 23.28
N GLY A 93 12.09 -49.67 23.65
CA GLY A 93 12.98 -48.53 23.43
C GLY A 93 12.43 -47.58 22.37
N THR A 94 13.32 -47.05 21.53
CA THR A 94 13.01 -45.97 20.59
C THR A 94 13.22 -46.42 19.16
N GLN A 95 12.21 -46.19 18.32
CA GLN A 95 12.26 -46.32 16.85
C GLN A 95 12.14 -44.93 16.24
N VAL A 96 12.91 -44.65 15.19
CA VAL A 96 12.87 -43.37 14.47
C VAL A 96 12.53 -43.66 13.02
N PHE A 97 11.56 -42.92 12.48
CA PHE A 97 11.13 -43.01 11.09
C PHE A 97 11.31 -41.66 10.41
N LEU A 98 11.73 -41.71 9.15
CA LEU A 98 11.90 -40.52 8.30
C LEU A 98 10.67 -40.27 7.42
N ALA A 99 10.66 -39.15 6.73
CA ALA A 99 9.50 -38.69 5.95
C ALA A 99 9.02 -39.70 4.89
N ASP A 100 9.92 -40.43 4.21
CA ASP A 100 9.56 -41.46 3.22
C ASP A 100 8.89 -42.69 3.84
N GLU A 101 9.29 -43.06 5.05
CA GLU A 101 8.69 -44.16 5.83
C GLU A 101 7.33 -43.78 6.42
N ILE A 102 7.14 -42.49 6.75
CA ILE A 102 5.87 -41.95 7.30
C ILE A 102 4.85 -41.65 6.18
N ILE A 103 5.33 -41.33 4.97
CA ILE A 103 4.52 -40.93 3.81
C ILE A 103 4.81 -41.84 2.61
N PRO A 104 4.45 -43.14 2.67
CA PRO A 104 4.68 -44.03 1.55
C PRO A 104 3.76 -43.66 0.37
N TYR A 105 4.35 -43.24 -0.74
CA TYR A 105 3.65 -42.82 -1.97
C TYR A 105 2.59 -43.82 -2.45
N SER A 106 2.85 -45.12 -2.26
CA SER A 106 1.95 -46.22 -2.65
C SER A 106 0.64 -46.27 -1.85
N ALA A 107 0.60 -45.63 -0.67
CA ALA A 107 -0.53 -45.65 0.24
C ALA A 107 -1.30 -44.32 0.31
N LEU A 108 -0.95 -43.33 -0.51
CA LEU A 108 -1.58 -42.01 -0.47
C LEU A 108 -3.00 -42.02 -1.06
N ILE A 109 -3.93 -41.42 -0.32
CA ILE A 109 -5.27 -41.03 -0.79
C ILE A 109 -5.34 -39.52 -0.79
N PHE A 110 -5.65 -38.95 -1.94
CA PHE A 110 -5.95 -37.52 -2.09
C PHE A 110 -7.44 -37.28 -1.93
N HIS A 111 -7.80 -36.27 -1.13
CA HIS A 111 -9.19 -35.87 -0.90
C HIS A 111 -9.60 -34.66 -1.74
N SER A 112 -8.63 -33.98 -2.35
CA SER A 112 -8.85 -32.85 -3.25
C SER A 112 -8.24 -33.11 -4.63
N ASN A 113 -9.08 -33.07 -5.66
CA ASN A 113 -8.64 -33.23 -7.05
C ASN A 113 -7.74 -32.08 -7.52
N SER A 114 -7.98 -30.84 -7.06
CA SER A 114 -7.14 -29.69 -7.40
C SER A 114 -5.75 -29.85 -6.79
N PHE A 115 -5.69 -30.23 -5.51
CA PHE A 115 -4.44 -30.52 -4.81
C PHE A 115 -3.65 -31.65 -5.49
N GLN A 116 -4.32 -32.76 -5.82
CA GLN A 116 -3.70 -33.88 -6.52
C GLN A 116 -3.18 -33.48 -7.91
N ASN A 117 -3.97 -32.75 -8.68
CA ASN A 117 -3.56 -32.32 -10.03
C ASN A 117 -2.36 -31.38 -9.98
N GLN A 118 -2.33 -30.45 -9.02
CA GLN A 118 -1.19 -29.55 -8.83
C GLN A 118 0.07 -30.34 -8.51
N LEU A 119 0.03 -31.23 -7.52
CA LEU A 119 1.17 -32.10 -7.17
C LEU A 119 1.66 -32.95 -8.36
N ILE A 120 0.75 -33.52 -9.15
CA ILE A 120 1.11 -34.33 -10.33
C ILE A 120 1.76 -33.47 -11.42
N GLN A 121 1.30 -32.23 -11.61
CA GLN A 121 1.78 -31.35 -12.66
C GLN A 121 3.10 -30.65 -12.30
N THR A 122 3.24 -30.23 -11.05
CA THR A 122 4.36 -29.38 -10.61
C THR A 122 5.39 -30.12 -9.77
N GLY A 123 5.02 -31.26 -9.15
CA GLY A 123 5.83 -31.93 -8.14
C GLY A 123 5.98 -31.16 -6.83
N MET A 124 5.21 -30.07 -6.65
CA MET A 124 5.31 -29.15 -5.51
C MET A 124 3.99 -29.05 -4.74
N LEU A 125 4.09 -28.95 -3.42
CA LEU A 125 3.00 -28.64 -2.52
C LEU A 125 2.49 -27.21 -2.80
N PRO A 126 1.17 -26.98 -2.87
CA PRO A 126 0.60 -25.64 -2.95
C PRO A 126 1.00 -24.76 -1.76
N ALA A 127 1.02 -23.45 -1.94
CA ALA A 127 1.17 -22.52 -0.83
C ALA A 127 -0.03 -22.61 0.14
N GLY A 128 0.24 -22.35 1.43
CA GLY A 128 -0.77 -22.33 2.49
C GLY A 128 -0.25 -22.83 3.83
N SER A 129 -1.15 -22.87 4.80
CA SER A 129 -0.85 -23.36 6.16
C SER A 129 -1.23 -24.82 6.28
N TYR A 130 -0.24 -25.66 6.56
CA TYR A 130 -0.42 -27.09 6.68
C TYR A 130 -0.40 -27.55 8.14
N SER A 131 -1.14 -28.63 8.40
CA SER A 131 -1.01 -29.40 9.63
C SER A 131 -0.71 -30.85 9.27
N PHE A 132 0.48 -31.32 9.66
CA PHE A 132 0.95 -32.68 9.41
C PHE A 132 0.74 -33.52 10.68
N CYS A 133 -0.15 -34.52 10.59
CA CYS A 133 -0.62 -35.31 11.72
C CYS A 133 -0.28 -36.78 11.56
N VAL A 134 0.24 -37.40 12.62
CA VAL A 134 0.58 -38.82 12.67
C VAL A 134 -0.07 -39.49 13.88
N GLN A 135 -0.52 -40.74 13.69
CA GLN A 135 -0.98 -41.62 14.76
C GLN A 135 -0.58 -43.08 14.47
N LEU A 136 -0.45 -43.89 15.52
CA LEU A 136 -0.20 -45.33 15.38
C LEU A 136 -1.49 -46.10 15.60
N LEU A 137 -1.81 -47.01 14.68
CA LEU A 137 -2.96 -47.92 14.80
C LEU A 137 -2.49 -49.37 14.90
N ASP A 138 -3.14 -50.17 15.74
CA ASP A 138 -3.01 -51.62 15.66
C ASP A 138 -3.68 -52.18 14.38
N LEU A 139 -3.45 -53.46 14.07
CA LEU A 139 -4.08 -54.12 12.91
C LEU A 139 -5.62 -54.23 13.00
N ASN A 140 -6.22 -53.93 14.16
CA ASN A 140 -7.67 -53.86 14.35
C ASN A 140 -8.22 -52.42 14.19
N GLY A 141 -7.35 -51.43 13.95
CA GLY A 141 -7.69 -50.01 13.80
C GLY A 141 -7.80 -49.22 15.10
N ASN A 142 -7.35 -49.76 16.24
CA ASN A 142 -7.33 -49.05 17.51
C ASN A 142 -6.09 -48.17 17.63
N ILE A 143 -6.23 -46.97 18.18
CA ILE A 143 -5.09 -46.06 18.41
C ILE A 143 -4.23 -46.60 19.55
N VAL A 144 -2.95 -46.81 19.25
CA VAL A 144 -1.92 -47.33 20.18
C VAL A 144 -0.82 -46.30 20.49
N SER A 145 -1.00 -45.05 20.04
CA SER A 145 -0.10 -43.93 20.33
C SER A 145 -0.67 -42.92 21.32
N THR A 146 0.24 -42.22 22.01
CA THR A 146 -0.01 -40.99 22.77
C THR A 146 0.86 -39.86 22.23
N PRO A 147 0.35 -38.62 22.14
CA PRO A 147 -1.00 -38.16 22.52
C PRO A 147 -2.11 -38.67 21.57
N THR A 148 -3.36 -38.70 22.07
CA THR A 148 -4.56 -39.07 21.29
C THR A 148 -5.38 -37.82 20.92
N PRO A 149 -6.07 -37.79 19.76
CA PRO A 149 -6.16 -38.84 18.75
C PRO A 149 -4.91 -38.99 17.86
N SER A 150 -4.14 -37.92 17.67
CA SER A 150 -2.91 -37.89 16.87
C SER A 150 -1.96 -36.80 17.38
N VAL A 151 -0.68 -36.88 17.01
CA VAL A 151 0.28 -35.77 17.15
C VAL A 151 0.31 -34.97 15.86
N CYS A 152 0.21 -33.64 15.93
CA CYS A 152 0.18 -32.77 14.76
C CYS A 152 1.22 -31.66 14.90
N GLN A 153 1.96 -31.39 13.84
CA GLN A 153 2.86 -30.24 13.73
C GLN A 153 2.40 -29.30 12.62
N PRO A 154 2.41 -27.97 12.85
CA PRO A 154 2.14 -27.00 11.81
C PRO A 154 3.37 -26.81 10.90
N MET A 155 3.14 -26.53 9.63
CA MET A 155 4.16 -26.09 8.68
C MET A 155 3.53 -25.11 7.68
N THR A 156 4.31 -24.25 7.06
CA THR A 156 3.82 -23.24 6.11
C THR A 156 4.61 -23.30 4.81
N ILE A 157 3.90 -23.40 3.69
CA ILE A 157 4.48 -23.22 2.35
C ILE A 157 4.13 -21.81 1.88
N THR A 158 5.15 -20.98 1.67
CA THR A 158 4.98 -19.59 1.22
C THR A 158 4.83 -19.54 -0.31
N ASP A 159 3.92 -18.70 -0.80
CA ASP A 159 3.84 -18.35 -2.22
C ASP A 159 4.81 -17.20 -2.49
N TYR A 160 5.84 -17.44 -3.31
CA TYR A 160 6.82 -16.42 -3.65
C TYR A 160 6.56 -15.88 -5.05
N ASP A 161 6.50 -14.56 -5.15
CA ASP A 161 6.54 -13.83 -6.42
C ASP A 161 7.99 -13.76 -6.90
N MET A 162 8.19 -14.20 -8.15
CA MET A 162 9.48 -14.21 -8.83
C MET A 162 10.02 -12.77 -9.05
N PRO A 163 11.35 -12.57 -9.05
CA PRO A 163 11.97 -11.30 -9.40
C PRO A 163 11.56 -10.77 -10.78
N ASP A 164 11.48 -9.44 -10.89
CA ASP A 164 11.41 -8.74 -12.17
C ASP A 164 12.82 -8.31 -12.61
N LEU A 165 13.16 -8.59 -13.87
CA LEU A 165 14.42 -8.14 -14.46
C LEU A 165 14.35 -6.63 -14.74
N ILE A 166 15.25 -5.83 -14.15
CA ILE A 166 15.24 -4.36 -14.27
C ILE A 166 16.12 -3.92 -15.43
N TYR A 167 17.41 -4.23 -15.39
CA TYR A 167 18.41 -3.83 -16.39
C TYR A 167 19.36 -4.99 -16.72
N PRO A 168 19.79 -5.18 -17.99
CA PRO A 168 19.45 -4.42 -19.19
C PRO A 168 17.97 -4.50 -19.64
N PRO A 169 17.41 -3.44 -20.27
CA PRO A 169 16.00 -3.37 -20.68
C PRO A 169 15.67 -4.31 -21.86
N HIS A 170 14.37 -4.44 -22.15
CA HIS A 170 13.80 -5.16 -23.30
C HIS A 170 12.69 -4.28 -23.91
N PRO A 171 12.56 -4.09 -25.25
CA PRO A 171 12.88 -4.99 -26.37
C PRO A 171 14.32 -4.92 -26.91
N ALA A 172 14.66 -5.84 -27.83
CA ALA A 172 15.93 -5.92 -28.58
C ALA A 172 16.25 -4.73 -29.52
N ASN A 173 15.70 -3.55 -29.25
CA ASN A 173 15.97 -2.32 -29.98
C ASN A 173 16.98 -1.42 -29.25
N ASP A 174 17.20 -1.64 -27.95
CA ASP A 174 18.27 -0.99 -27.19
C ASP A 174 19.57 -1.75 -27.45
N THR A 175 20.51 -1.06 -28.10
CA THR A 175 21.83 -1.56 -28.41
C THR A 175 22.81 -0.93 -27.43
N ILE A 176 23.50 -1.76 -26.66
CA ILE A 176 24.59 -1.32 -25.81
C ILE A 176 25.86 -1.33 -26.67
N PHE A 177 26.59 -0.22 -26.67
CA PHE A 177 27.84 -0.12 -27.42
C PHE A 177 28.99 -0.83 -26.70
N SER A 178 29.94 -1.38 -27.46
CA SER A 178 31.03 -2.22 -26.92
C SER A 178 31.87 -1.51 -25.84
N GLN A 179 32.06 -0.20 -25.94
CA GLN A 179 32.77 0.61 -24.94
C GLN A 179 32.07 0.69 -23.58
N LEU A 180 30.74 0.52 -23.55
CA LEU A 180 29.93 0.56 -22.33
C LEU A 180 29.76 -0.84 -21.69
N VAL A 181 30.28 -1.89 -22.33
CA VAL A 181 30.19 -3.27 -21.82
C VAL A 181 30.77 -3.42 -20.41
N PRO A 182 31.94 -2.84 -20.06
CA PRO A 182 32.46 -2.89 -18.70
C PRO A 182 31.55 -2.26 -17.64
N ASP A 183 30.64 -1.37 -18.05
CA ASP A 183 29.73 -0.63 -17.17
C ASP A 183 28.35 -1.30 -17.07
N ILE A 184 28.09 -2.38 -17.83
CA ILE A 184 26.82 -3.12 -17.74
C ILE A 184 26.69 -3.73 -16.33
N THR A 185 25.64 -3.33 -15.61
CA THR A 185 25.27 -3.92 -14.32
C THR A 185 23.89 -4.56 -14.44
N PHE A 186 23.83 -5.89 -14.44
CA PHE A 186 22.57 -6.61 -14.35
C PHE A 186 21.90 -6.30 -13.02
N SER A 187 20.61 -5.95 -13.04
CA SER A 187 19.84 -5.61 -11.85
C SER A 187 18.42 -6.19 -11.94
N TRP A 188 17.90 -6.72 -10.83
CA TRP A 188 16.56 -7.32 -10.73
C TRP A 188 15.91 -6.99 -9.37
N SER A 189 14.60 -7.16 -9.25
CA SER A 189 13.92 -7.00 -7.95
C SER A 189 14.23 -8.17 -7.01
N PRO A 190 14.16 -8.02 -5.68
CA PRO A 190 14.24 -9.17 -4.78
C PRO A 190 13.04 -10.12 -4.97
N LEU A 191 13.21 -11.37 -4.54
CA LEU A 191 12.13 -12.33 -4.35
C LEU A 191 11.18 -11.82 -3.25
N THR A 192 9.87 -11.91 -3.45
CA THR A 192 8.88 -11.40 -2.48
C THR A 192 7.86 -12.48 -2.09
N PRO A 193 7.51 -12.63 -0.80
CA PRO A 193 8.09 -11.95 0.36
C PRO A 193 9.57 -12.36 0.58
N ASP A 194 10.30 -11.56 1.36
CA ASP A 194 11.69 -11.87 1.70
C ASP A 194 11.75 -13.23 2.45
N PRO A 195 12.52 -14.22 1.95
CA PRO A 195 12.61 -15.52 2.60
C PRO A 195 13.14 -15.41 4.03
N PRO A 196 12.73 -16.33 4.93
CA PRO A 196 13.30 -16.42 6.27
C PRO A 196 14.83 -16.47 6.24
N ALA A 197 15.47 -15.82 7.22
CA ALA A 197 16.93 -15.73 7.29
C ALA A 197 17.64 -17.09 7.40
N GLU A 198 16.93 -18.12 7.85
CA GLU A 198 17.41 -19.50 7.91
C GLU A 198 17.47 -20.18 6.55
N ASP A 199 16.57 -19.83 5.63
CA ASP A 199 16.54 -20.37 4.26
C ASP A 199 17.52 -19.63 3.35
N GLY A 200 17.53 -18.29 3.46
CA GLY A 200 18.35 -17.36 2.66
C GLY A 200 18.12 -17.45 1.15
N VAL A 201 18.30 -16.35 0.41
CA VAL A 201 18.15 -16.34 -1.04
C VAL A 201 19.47 -16.11 -1.76
N ARG A 202 19.71 -16.90 -2.80
CA ARG A 202 20.79 -16.71 -3.78
C ARG A 202 20.19 -16.73 -5.18
N TYR A 203 20.72 -15.92 -6.08
CA TYR A 203 20.30 -15.87 -7.47
C TYR A 203 21.35 -16.50 -8.36
N ILE A 204 20.95 -17.37 -9.27
CA ILE A 204 21.82 -17.83 -10.36
C ILE A 204 21.54 -16.96 -11.58
N LEU A 205 22.47 -16.05 -11.89
CA LEU A 205 22.42 -15.22 -13.09
C LEU A 205 22.91 -16.04 -14.28
N VAL A 206 22.12 -16.07 -15.35
CA VAL A 206 22.49 -16.70 -16.62
C VAL A 206 22.39 -15.70 -17.75
N VAL A 207 23.46 -15.60 -18.56
CA VAL A 207 23.48 -14.85 -19.82
C VAL A 207 23.90 -15.78 -20.95
N VAL A 208 23.16 -15.78 -22.05
CA VAL A 208 23.40 -16.60 -23.24
C VAL A 208 23.38 -15.74 -24.49
N GLN A 209 24.12 -16.15 -25.52
CA GLN A 209 23.97 -15.56 -26.85
C GLN A 209 22.67 -16.06 -27.50
N VAL A 210 21.98 -15.19 -28.26
CA VAL A 210 20.78 -15.52 -29.03
C VAL A 210 21.14 -15.57 -30.51
N PHE A 211 21.01 -16.74 -31.13
CA PHE A 211 21.26 -16.91 -32.57
C PHE A 211 20.04 -16.55 -33.41
N ASP A 212 20.25 -16.43 -34.71
CA ASP A 212 19.18 -16.15 -35.66
C ASP A 212 18.02 -17.13 -35.51
N TYR A 213 16.80 -16.59 -35.61
CA TYR A 213 15.53 -17.31 -35.48
C TYR A 213 15.26 -17.92 -34.09
N GLN A 214 16.06 -17.62 -33.06
CA GLN A 214 15.76 -17.95 -31.67
C GLN A 214 15.05 -16.78 -30.95
N SER A 215 14.12 -17.11 -30.06
CA SER A 215 13.63 -16.16 -29.04
C SER A 215 14.58 -16.13 -27.83
N PRO A 216 14.57 -15.07 -27.00
CA PRO A 216 15.37 -15.02 -25.77
C PRO A 216 15.11 -16.22 -24.86
N ALA A 217 13.85 -16.59 -24.66
CA ALA A 217 13.48 -17.78 -23.89
C ALA A 217 14.05 -19.07 -24.50
N GLN A 218 13.94 -19.26 -25.82
CA GLN A 218 14.47 -20.44 -26.48
C GLN A 218 15.99 -20.53 -26.35
N ALA A 219 16.70 -19.40 -26.51
CA ALA A 219 18.14 -19.34 -26.35
C ALA A 219 18.56 -19.74 -24.93
N LEU A 220 17.89 -19.19 -23.90
CA LEU A 220 18.18 -19.49 -22.49
C LEU A 220 18.10 -21.01 -22.20
N PHE A 221 17.15 -21.71 -22.81
CA PHE A 221 16.96 -23.15 -22.59
C PHE A 221 17.85 -24.05 -23.45
N THR A 222 18.43 -23.56 -24.54
CA THR A 222 19.09 -24.42 -25.55
C THR A 222 20.56 -24.11 -25.79
N ASN A 223 21.00 -22.88 -25.53
CA ASN A 223 22.36 -22.45 -25.79
C ASN A 223 23.22 -22.58 -24.52
N TYR A 224 24.55 -22.63 -24.70
CA TYR A 224 25.49 -22.61 -23.59
C TYR A 224 25.57 -21.20 -22.98
N PRO A 225 25.58 -21.08 -21.64
CA PRO A 225 25.73 -19.80 -20.97
C PRO A 225 27.15 -19.26 -21.15
N ILE A 226 27.23 -17.96 -21.41
CA ILE A 226 28.49 -17.20 -21.37
C ILE A 226 28.79 -16.70 -19.96
N ILE A 227 27.75 -16.46 -19.17
CA ILE A 227 27.80 -16.12 -17.75
C ILE A 227 26.82 -17.06 -17.05
N GLU A 228 27.29 -17.75 -16.01
CA GLU A 228 26.47 -18.54 -15.10
C GLU A 228 27.08 -18.39 -13.70
N GLU A 229 26.54 -17.46 -12.91
CA GLU A 229 27.18 -17.03 -11.66
C GLU A 229 26.18 -17.00 -10.49
N PRO A 230 26.56 -17.52 -9.31
CA PRO A 230 25.81 -17.33 -8.08
C PRO A 230 26.00 -15.91 -7.53
N VAL A 231 24.90 -15.24 -7.19
CA VAL A 231 24.86 -13.86 -6.70
C VAL A 231 24.04 -13.79 -5.42
N ASP A 232 24.64 -13.30 -4.33
CA ASP A 232 23.99 -13.17 -3.01
C ASP A 232 23.22 -11.83 -2.83
N GLY A 233 23.10 -11.05 -3.92
CA GLY A 233 22.38 -9.77 -3.99
C GLY A 233 21.54 -9.68 -5.27
N THR A 234 21.03 -8.50 -5.57
CA THR A 234 20.15 -8.26 -6.73
C THR A 234 20.85 -7.55 -7.90
N GLU A 235 22.18 -7.49 -7.86
CA GLU A 235 23.00 -6.82 -8.86
C GLU A 235 24.25 -7.62 -9.21
N TYR A 236 24.69 -7.54 -10.47
CA TYR A 236 25.92 -8.17 -10.94
C TYR A 236 26.55 -7.38 -12.08
N GLN A 237 27.82 -6.98 -11.94
CA GLN A 237 28.55 -6.27 -12.98
C GLN A 237 29.07 -7.23 -14.05
N TRP A 238 29.02 -6.84 -15.31
CA TRP A 238 29.58 -7.60 -16.42
C TRP A 238 31.04 -7.99 -16.16
N PRO A 239 31.43 -9.26 -16.38
CA PRO A 239 32.77 -9.72 -16.06
C PRO A 239 33.84 -9.01 -16.89
N ALA A 240 34.86 -8.47 -16.21
CA ALA A 240 35.94 -7.74 -16.86
C ALA A 240 36.83 -8.61 -17.78
N ASP A 241 36.74 -9.93 -17.66
CA ASP A 241 37.43 -10.92 -18.50
C ASP A 241 36.62 -11.35 -19.74
N LEU A 242 35.36 -10.90 -19.87
CA LEU A 242 34.55 -11.10 -21.06
C LEU A 242 34.67 -9.90 -22.00
N ASP A 243 35.40 -10.09 -23.09
CA ASP A 243 35.54 -9.10 -24.15
C ASP A 243 34.18 -8.76 -24.80
N ALA A 244 34.00 -7.49 -25.16
CA ALA A 244 32.86 -7.06 -25.95
C ALA A 244 32.88 -7.71 -27.35
N PRO A 245 31.72 -8.06 -27.94
CA PRO A 245 31.66 -8.65 -29.26
C PRO A 245 32.11 -7.65 -30.34
N THR A 246 32.83 -8.16 -31.34
CA THR A 246 33.29 -7.36 -32.49
C THR A 246 32.25 -7.19 -33.60
N GLU A 247 31.06 -7.79 -33.43
CA GLU A 247 29.92 -7.72 -34.35
C GLU A 247 28.63 -7.62 -33.52
N PRO A 248 27.55 -7.00 -34.05
CA PRO A 248 26.27 -6.92 -33.35
C PRO A 248 25.76 -8.29 -32.89
N THR A 249 25.74 -8.50 -31.57
CA THR A 249 25.45 -9.78 -30.95
C THR A 249 24.27 -9.65 -29.99
N ARG A 250 23.27 -10.52 -30.17
CA ARG A 250 22.08 -10.57 -29.32
C ARG A 250 22.33 -11.47 -28.12
N TYR A 251 21.88 -11.04 -26.95
CA TYR A 251 21.96 -11.80 -25.71
C TYR A 251 20.58 -11.96 -25.08
N ALA A 252 20.43 -12.99 -24.27
CA ALA A 252 19.30 -13.19 -23.38
C ALA A 252 19.85 -13.42 -21.98
N TRP A 253 19.17 -12.87 -20.98
CA TRP A 253 19.56 -13.05 -19.60
C TRP A 253 18.33 -13.30 -18.71
N SER A 254 18.58 -13.98 -17.61
CA SER A 254 17.59 -14.27 -16.59
C SER A 254 18.28 -14.57 -15.27
N VAL A 255 17.53 -14.43 -14.17
CA VAL A 255 17.91 -14.94 -12.86
C VAL A 255 17.02 -16.11 -12.45
N LYS A 256 17.56 -16.97 -11.59
CA LYS A 256 16.84 -18.05 -10.93
C LYS A 256 17.06 -17.94 -9.43
N PRO A 257 16.05 -17.55 -8.63
CA PRO A 257 16.15 -17.54 -7.18
C PRO A 257 16.17 -18.98 -6.66
N VAL A 258 17.13 -19.27 -5.79
CA VAL A 258 17.31 -20.55 -5.11
C VAL A 258 17.61 -20.33 -3.64
N THR A 259 17.30 -21.32 -2.80
CA THR A 259 17.74 -21.34 -1.40
C THR A 259 19.27 -21.48 -1.33
N LEU A 260 19.86 -21.32 -0.14
CA LEU A 260 21.31 -21.53 0.04
C LEU A 260 21.79 -22.95 -0.32
N ASP A 261 20.88 -23.93 -0.31
CA ASP A 261 21.06 -25.33 -0.72
C ASP A 261 20.60 -25.62 -2.17
N ASP A 262 20.49 -24.58 -3.01
CA ASP A 262 20.13 -24.65 -4.43
C ASP A 262 18.71 -25.20 -4.74
N ASN A 263 17.79 -25.15 -3.76
CA ASN A 263 16.39 -25.56 -3.97
C ASN A 263 15.56 -24.42 -4.59
N LEU A 264 14.53 -24.75 -5.38
CA LEU A 264 13.68 -23.75 -6.05
C LEU A 264 12.59 -23.22 -5.11
N TYR A 265 12.33 -21.91 -5.19
CA TYR A 265 11.24 -21.25 -4.44
C TYR A 265 9.86 -21.38 -5.10
N VAL A 266 9.78 -21.40 -6.44
CA VAL A 266 8.50 -21.43 -7.18
C VAL A 266 8.47 -22.57 -8.19
N SER A 267 7.27 -23.11 -8.42
CA SER A 267 7.03 -24.18 -9.40
C SER A 267 6.88 -23.64 -10.83
N GLY A 268 7.56 -24.26 -11.80
CA GLY A 268 7.42 -23.96 -13.23
C GLY A 268 8.65 -23.29 -13.87
N ASN A 269 8.76 -23.38 -15.20
CA ASN A 269 9.79 -22.72 -16.04
C ASN A 269 11.27 -22.94 -15.62
N ASN A 270 11.61 -24.11 -15.06
CA ASN A 270 12.93 -24.43 -14.48
C ASN A 270 13.40 -23.44 -13.39
N GLY A 271 12.48 -22.66 -12.80
CA GLY A 271 12.75 -21.61 -11.81
C GLY A 271 13.35 -20.32 -12.37
N PHE A 272 13.52 -20.20 -13.69
CA PHE A 272 13.99 -18.94 -14.27
C PHE A 272 12.83 -17.95 -14.44
N VAL A 273 13.12 -16.70 -14.10
CA VAL A 273 12.32 -15.54 -14.47
C VAL A 273 12.16 -15.48 -16.01
N PRO A 274 11.07 -14.92 -16.57
CA PRO A 274 10.98 -14.72 -18.01
C PRO A 274 12.19 -13.93 -18.57
N ALA A 275 12.96 -14.57 -19.45
CA ALA A 275 14.20 -14.00 -19.98
C ALA A 275 13.97 -12.69 -20.73
N LYS A 276 14.81 -11.68 -20.46
CA LYS A 276 14.90 -10.46 -21.26
C LYS A 276 16.05 -10.56 -22.25
N GLY A 277 15.91 -9.91 -23.40
CA GLY A 277 16.94 -9.89 -24.44
C GLY A 277 17.40 -8.48 -24.76
N PHE A 278 18.71 -8.33 -25.01
CA PHE A 278 19.41 -7.09 -25.35
C PHE A 278 20.43 -7.34 -26.47
N VAL A 279 21.02 -6.27 -27.03
CA VAL A 279 22.02 -6.36 -28.10
C VAL A 279 23.28 -5.62 -27.68
N ILE A 280 24.45 -6.20 -27.91
CA ILE A 280 25.72 -5.46 -27.85
C ILE A 280 26.25 -5.29 -29.28
N ALA A 281 26.56 -4.07 -29.68
CA ALA A 281 27.19 -3.79 -30.98
C ALA A 281 28.59 -3.19 -30.80
N PRO A 282 29.53 -3.49 -31.71
CA PRO A 282 30.82 -2.82 -31.74
C PRO A 282 30.63 -1.31 -31.93
N ASP A 283 31.51 -0.54 -31.32
CA ASP A 283 31.71 0.85 -31.67
C ASP A 283 32.23 0.88 -33.11
N ASP A 284 31.37 1.26 -34.05
CA ASP A 284 31.89 1.79 -35.31
C ASP A 284 32.65 3.07 -34.96
N ASP A 285 33.89 3.22 -35.45
CA ASP A 285 34.65 4.48 -35.39
C ASP A 285 33.79 5.59 -36.04
N ILE A 286 32.94 6.25 -35.25
CA ILE A 286 32.07 7.33 -35.71
C ILE A 286 32.52 8.59 -34.98
N GLU A 287 33.02 9.55 -35.76
CA GLU A 287 33.09 10.95 -35.33
C GLU A 287 31.70 11.34 -34.80
N ILE A 288 31.66 11.72 -33.52
CA ILE A 288 30.47 12.22 -32.83
C ILE A 288 29.86 13.33 -33.69
N ASP A 289 28.71 13.05 -34.32
CA ASP A 289 27.90 14.07 -34.97
C ASP A 289 27.05 14.69 -33.86
N ASP A 290 27.52 15.82 -33.34
CA ASP A 290 26.93 16.53 -32.22
C ASP A 290 25.45 16.86 -32.53
N CYS A 291 24.55 16.62 -31.57
CA CYS A 291 23.16 17.09 -31.56
C CYS A 291 23.05 18.63 -31.71
N THR A 292 24.16 19.34 -31.89
CA THR A 292 24.20 20.73 -32.37
C THR A 292 23.29 20.98 -33.56
N CYS A 293 22.51 22.05 -33.45
CA CYS A 293 21.72 22.54 -34.55
C CYS A 293 22.63 23.08 -35.67
N THR A 294 22.43 22.57 -36.87
CA THR A 294 23.06 23.06 -38.11
C THR A 294 22.25 24.18 -38.76
N ASN A 295 20.98 24.33 -38.37
CA ASN A 295 20.02 25.27 -38.93
C ASN A 295 19.62 26.39 -37.94
N SER A 296 19.16 27.52 -38.47
CA SER A 296 18.74 28.69 -37.68
C SER A 296 17.30 28.58 -37.14
N LEU A 297 16.91 27.42 -36.62
CA LEU A 297 15.61 27.22 -35.96
C LEU A 297 15.63 27.85 -34.56
N GLN A 298 14.49 28.36 -34.10
CA GLN A 298 14.36 28.93 -32.77
C GLN A 298 14.07 27.81 -31.76
N GLU A 299 14.91 27.70 -30.73
CA GLU A 299 14.75 26.75 -29.63
C GLU A 299 13.51 27.11 -28.77
N PRO A 300 12.56 26.18 -28.57
CA PRO A 300 11.47 26.34 -27.61
C PRO A 300 11.99 26.40 -26.16
N SER A 301 11.22 27.00 -25.25
CA SER A 301 11.58 27.01 -23.83
C SER A 301 10.78 25.97 -23.06
N LEU A 302 11.47 25.11 -22.31
CA LEU A 302 10.85 24.21 -21.34
C LEU A 302 10.25 25.04 -20.20
N THR A 303 9.03 24.73 -19.77
CA THR A 303 8.34 25.48 -18.71
C THR A 303 7.59 24.55 -17.78
N ILE A 304 7.60 24.87 -16.48
CA ILE A 304 6.84 24.18 -15.43
C ILE A 304 5.56 24.94 -15.12
N PHE A 305 4.46 24.21 -15.02
CA PHE A 305 3.20 24.68 -14.44
C PHE A 305 2.72 23.71 -13.36
N GLN A 306 1.81 24.19 -12.52
CA GLN A 306 1.24 23.42 -11.42
C GLN A 306 -0.24 23.19 -11.73
N PRO A 307 -0.64 21.99 -12.20
CA PRO A 307 -2.04 21.69 -12.46
C PRO A 307 -2.81 21.56 -11.15
N GLU A 308 -3.98 22.21 -11.08
CA GLU A 308 -4.90 22.13 -9.92
C GLU A 308 -4.18 22.41 -8.57
N PRO A 309 -3.46 23.54 -8.42
CA PRO A 309 -2.57 23.79 -7.28
C PRO A 309 -3.29 23.82 -5.92
N SER A 310 -4.61 24.01 -5.94
CA SER A 310 -5.47 23.99 -4.76
C SER A 310 -5.85 22.59 -4.28
N LEU A 311 -5.70 21.57 -5.12
CA LEU A 311 -5.97 20.16 -4.79
C LEU A 311 -4.68 19.36 -4.70
N PHE A 312 -3.77 19.63 -5.63
CA PHE A 312 -2.51 18.92 -5.79
C PHE A 312 -1.36 19.94 -5.84
N PRO A 313 -1.03 20.59 -4.71
CA PRO A 313 0.00 21.62 -4.68
C PRO A 313 1.38 21.08 -5.07
N ARG A 314 1.64 19.78 -4.91
CA ARG A 314 2.92 19.18 -5.29
C ARG A 314 2.89 18.49 -6.66
N LYS A 315 1.91 18.81 -7.51
CA LYS A 315 1.81 18.31 -8.88
C LYS A 315 2.49 19.29 -9.83
N LEU A 316 3.43 18.81 -10.63
CA LEU A 316 4.06 19.57 -11.70
C LEU A 316 3.62 19.05 -13.06
N GLU A 317 3.58 19.94 -14.04
CA GLU A 317 3.38 19.65 -15.45
C GLU A 317 4.47 20.34 -16.28
N LEU A 318 5.10 19.59 -17.18
CA LEU A 318 6.06 20.13 -18.15
C LEU A 318 5.37 20.43 -19.47
N ASP A 319 5.55 21.66 -19.95
CA ASP A 319 5.11 22.10 -21.27
C ASP A 319 6.30 22.25 -22.24
N ASN A 320 6.04 22.18 -23.55
CA ASN A 320 7.00 22.23 -24.65
C ASN A 320 7.98 21.05 -24.78
N VAL A 321 7.79 19.96 -24.06
CA VAL A 321 8.65 18.76 -24.18
C VAL A 321 8.69 18.21 -25.62
N LEU A 322 7.52 18.05 -26.25
CA LEU A 322 7.44 17.59 -27.65
C LEU A 322 8.00 18.63 -28.63
N SER A 323 7.81 19.92 -28.35
CA SER A 323 8.37 21.01 -29.15
C SER A 323 9.89 20.96 -29.16
N LEU A 324 10.52 20.65 -28.01
CA LEU A 324 11.97 20.49 -27.89
C LEU A 324 12.47 19.24 -28.62
N ARG A 325 11.77 18.12 -28.52
CA ARG A 325 12.07 16.92 -29.32
C ARG A 325 12.00 17.21 -30.81
N ASP A 326 10.93 17.88 -31.25
CA ASP A 326 10.75 18.26 -32.65
C ASP A 326 11.79 19.30 -33.10
N PHE A 327 12.26 20.16 -32.20
CA PHE A 327 13.37 21.07 -32.47
C PHE A 327 14.68 20.32 -32.73
N VAL A 328 15.08 19.38 -31.86
CA VAL A 328 16.28 18.55 -32.06
C VAL A 328 16.21 17.77 -33.37
N MET A 329 15.03 17.23 -33.72
CA MET A 329 14.80 16.55 -35.00
C MET A 329 15.01 17.42 -36.23
N ASN A 330 14.53 18.66 -36.18
CA ASN A 330 14.46 19.51 -37.38
C ASN A 330 15.63 20.50 -37.49
N CYS A 331 16.35 20.73 -36.39
CA CYS A 331 17.46 21.69 -36.37
C CYS A 331 18.78 21.12 -36.89
N ASN A 332 18.91 19.79 -36.98
CA ASN A 332 20.07 19.10 -37.53
C ASN A 332 19.65 18.25 -38.73
N ASP A 333 20.12 18.60 -39.93
CA ASP A 333 19.77 17.92 -41.18
C ASP A 333 20.30 16.47 -41.26
N ASN A 334 21.26 16.10 -40.41
CA ASN A 334 21.80 14.74 -40.32
C ASN A 334 20.87 13.81 -39.52
N ILE A 335 19.95 14.37 -38.73
CA ILE A 335 18.98 13.63 -37.95
C ILE A 335 17.70 13.42 -38.78
N ASN A 336 17.26 12.17 -38.89
CA ASN A 336 16.03 11.84 -39.61
C ASN A 336 15.40 10.58 -39.04
N THR A 337 14.08 10.62 -38.83
CA THR A 337 13.27 9.49 -38.33
C THR A 337 13.32 8.24 -39.20
N THR A 338 13.78 8.30 -40.46
CA THR A 338 14.00 7.09 -41.28
C THR A 338 15.27 6.33 -40.91
N THR A 339 16.29 7.03 -40.39
CA THR A 339 17.62 6.48 -40.11
C THR A 339 17.99 6.51 -38.63
N HIS A 340 17.28 7.27 -37.80
CA HIS A 340 17.54 7.43 -36.37
C HIS A 340 16.30 7.13 -35.52
N ASN A 341 16.51 6.49 -34.38
CA ASN A 341 15.59 6.43 -33.26
C ASN A 341 15.77 7.67 -32.39
N ILE A 342 14.68 8.12 -31.79
CA ILE A 342 14.68 9.28 -30.91
C ILE A 342 13.87 8.91 -29.69
N VAL A 343 14.52 8.98 -28.54
CA VAL A 343 13.93 8.73 -27.24
C VAL A 343 13.96 10.03 -26.46
N THR A 344 12.84 10.36 -25.83
CA THR A 344 12.75 11.53 -24.94
C THR A 344 12.43 11.02 -23.55
N THR A 345 13.27 11.38 -22.59
CA THR A 345 13.15 10.96 -21.20
C THR A 345 12.97 12.18 -20.32
N ILE A 346 12.07 12.10 -19.33
CA ILE A 346 11.94 13.12 -18.29
C ILE A 346 12.64 12.64 -17.04
N ASN A 347 13.54 13.48 -16.53
CA ASN A 347 14.27 13.29 -15.29
C ASN A 347 13.61 14.14 -14.22
N TRP A 348 12.62 13.56 -13.53
CA TRP A 348 11.85 14.26 -12.49
C TRP A 348 12.67 14.51 -11.22
N ASP A 349 13.60 13.60 -10.87
CA ASP A 349 14.71 13.77 -9.91
C ASP A 349 15.55 12.47 -9.89
N SER A 350 16.49 12.33 -8.95
CA SER A 350 17.38 11.17 -8.82
C SER A 350 16.72 9.89 -8.30
N ASP A 351 15.58 9.99 -7.65
CA ASP A 351 14.93 8.89 -6.92
C ASP A 351 13.70 8.36 -7.67
N HIS A 352 13.18 9.12 -8.64
CA HIS A 352 12.16 8.70 -9.56
C HIS A 352 12.76 8.11 -10.82
N SER A 353 12.18 6.98 -11.28
CA SER A 353 12.57 6.38 -12.54
C SER A 353 12.33 7.35 -13.70
N GLU A 354 13.34 7.47 -14.55
CA GLU A 354 13.25 8.08 -15.86
C GLU A 354 11.98 7.69 -16.62
N GLU A 355 11.18 8.67 -17.03
CA GLU A 355 9.96 8.43 -17.79
C GLU A 355 10.22 8.62 -19.29
N SER A 356 10.32 7.51 -20.02
CA SER A 356 10.35 7.56 -21.49
C SER A 356 9.00 7.99 -22.05
N ILE A 357 9.00 9.08 -22.81
CA ILE A 357 7.79 9.64 -23.41
C ILE A 357 7.48 8.98 -24.74
N VAL A 358 6.39 8.22 -24.78
CA VAL A 358 5.81 7.67 -26.02
C VAL A 358 4.50 8.34 -26.44
N ASN A 359 3.87 9.15 -25.57
CA ASN A 359 2.54 9.73 -25.75
C ASN A 359 2.58 11.26 -25.89
N ASN A 360 1.49 11.86 -26.34
CA ASN A 360 1.38 13.31 -26.61
C ASN A 360 1.14 14.21 -25.37
N GLY A 361 1.40 13.71 -24.15
CA GLY A 361 1.15 14.43 -22.89
C GLY A 361 -0.30 14.39 -22.41
N PRO A 362 -0.64 15.09 -21.30
CA PRO A 362 0.24 15.96 -20.51
C PRO A 362 1.30 15.18 -19.71
N PHE A 363 2.47 15.78 -19.51
CA PHE A 363 3.57 15.17 -18.74
C PHE A 363 3.55 15.70 -17.32
N GLN A 364 3.02 14.89 -16.40
CA GLN A 364 2.71 15.33 -15.04
C GLN A 364 3.35 14.40 -14.01
N HIS A 365 3.85 15.00 -12.93
CA HIS A 365 4.40 14.27 -11.79
C HIS A 365 3.86 14.83 -10.47
N GLN A 366 3.43 13.95 -9.58
CA GLN A 366 2.91 14.30 -8.26
C GLN A 366 3.93 13.88 -7.19
N TYR A 367 4.61 14.86 -6.58
CA TYR A 367 5.52 14.58 -5.49
C TYR A 367 4.76 14.25 -4.20
N SER A 368 5.25 13.24 -3.48
CA SER A 368 4.77 12.91 -2.14
C SER A 368 5.30 13.90 -1.09
N VAL A 369 4.70 13.96 0.10
CA VAL A 369 5.18 14.87 1.16
C VAL A 369 6.55 14.52 1.71
N THR A 370 6.92 13.25 1.64
CA THR A 370 8.21 12.72 2.12
C THR A 370 9.31 12.86 1.08
N HIS A 371 8.96 13.31 -0.14
CA HIS A 371 9.88 13.39 -1.26
C HIS A 371 10.04 14.84 -1.72
N GLU A 372 11.25 15.37 -1.62
CA GLU A 372 11.52 16.77 -1.96
C GLU A 372 11.32 17.03 -3.45
N ILE A 373 10.67 18.13 -3.78
CA ILE A 373 10.61 18.68 -5.12
C ILE A 373 12.01 19.24 -5.42
N PRO A 374 12.66 18.86 -6.54
CA PRO A 374 14.02 19.28 -6.86
C PRO A 374 14.11 20.76 -7.24
N GLU A 375 15.34 21.28 -7.30
CA GLU A 375 15.60 22.64 -7.79
C GLU A 375 15.42 22.78 -9.30
N GLN A 376 15.66 21.70 -10.05
CA GLN A 376 15.57 21.64 -11.51
C GLN A 376 14.92 20.34 -11.97
N VAL A 377 14.19 20.40 -13.08
CA VAL A 377 13.69 19.23 -13.80
C VAL A 377 14.32 19.25 -15.20
N CYS A 378 14.86 18.12 -15.63
CA CYS A 378 15.55 18.02 -16.92
C CYS A 378 14.82 17.02 -17.84
N ILE A 379 15.00 17.22 -19.14
CA ILE A 379 14.63 16.23 -20.15
C ILE A 379 15.85 15.90 -20.98
N ASP A 380 15.99 14.62 -21.31
CA ASP A 380 17.01 14.13 -22.21
C ASP A 380 16.40 13.70 -23.53
N ILE A 381 16.97 14.17 -24.62
CA ILE A 381 16.62 13.74 -25.97
C ILE A 381 17.82 12.98 -26.53
N GLU A 382 17.67 11.67 -26.58
CA GLU A 382 18.64 10.75 -27.14
C GLU A 382 18.31 10.49 -28.61
N VAL A 383 19.32 10.61 -29.47
CA VAL A 383 19.25 10.28 -30.89
C VAL A 383 20.27 9.19 -31.17
N SER A 384 19.80 8.05 -31.67
CA SER A 384 20.63 6.89 -31.99
C SER A 384 20.32 6.37 -33.39
N PRO A 385 21.29 5.82 -34.14
CA PRO A 385 21.03 5.24 -35.44
C PRO A 385 20.09 4.02 -35.33
N LYS A 386 19.20 3.86 -36.30
CA LYS A 386 18.38 2.64 -36.45
C LYS A 386 19.27 1.49 -36.89
N THR A 387 18.90 0.27 -36.49
CA THR A 387 19.58 -0.97 -36.88
C THR A 387 19.79 -1.03 -38.40
N GLY A 388 21.04 -1.18 -38.83
CA GLY A 388 21.44 -1.24 -40.25
C GLY A 388 21.73 0.11 -40.91
N TYR A 389 21.69 1.21 -40.16
CA TYR A 389 22.14 2.53 -40.59
C TYR A 389 23.39 2.96 -39.81
N ASN A 390 24.32 3.62 -40.49
CA ASN A 390 25.51 4.19 -39.86
C ASN A 390 25.20 5.61 -39.36
N GLY A 391 25.64 5.97 -38.15
CA GLY A 391 25.47 7.29 -37.56
C GLY A 391 25.88 7.31 -36.09
N GLY A 392 26.31 8.46 -35.56
CA GLY A 392 26.71 8.59 -34.17
C GLY A 392 25.50 8.66 -33.24
N GLN A 393 25.70 8.33 -31.96
CA GLN A 393 24.72 8.62 -30.92
C GLN A 393 24.99 10.00 -30.33
N CYS A 394 23.94 10.77 -30.06
CA CYS A 394 24.05 12.01 -29.29
C CYS A 394 22.90 12.17 -28.30
N VAL A 395 23.18 12.82 -27.17
CA VAL A 395 22.20 13.15 -26.13
C VAL A 395 22.17 14.65 -25.96
N LYS A 396 20.98 15.24 -25.92
CA LYS A 396 20.76 16.66 -25.66
C LYS A 396 19.86 16.84 -24.45
N GLU A 397 20.44 17.42 -23.39
CA GLU A 397 19.75 17.74 -22.15
C GLU A 397 19.15 19.17 -22.19
N PHE A 398 17.93 19.32 -21.68
CA PHE A 398 17.28 20.61 -21.44
C PHE A 398 16.72 20.66 -20.02
N CYS A 399 17.16 21.62 -19.22
CA CYS A 399 16.72 21.78 -17.83
C CYS A 399 15.90 23.05 -17.63
N VAL A 400 14.97 23.01 -16.67
CA VAL A 400 14.17 24.15 -16.22
C VAL A 400 14.20 24.26 -14.70
N ASP A 401 14.38 25.48 -14.19
CA ASP A 401 14.33 25.77 -12.76
C ASP A 401 12.89 25.63 -12.22
N VAL A 402 12.73 24.93 -11.10
CA VAL A 402 11.45 24.85 -10.39
C VAL A 402 11.22 26.19 -9.66
N PRO A 403 10.06 26.86 -9.86
CA PRO A 403 9.75 28.12 -9.17
C PRO A 403 9.85 28.03 -7.65
N GLN A 404 10.38 29.08 -7.00
CA GLN A 404 10.59 29.09 -5.54
C GLN A 404 9.31 28.82 -4.74
N ASN A 405 8.17 29.36 -5.17
CA ASN A 405 6.89 29.15 -4.50
C ASN A 405 6.42 27.68 -4.50
N ILE A 406 6.99 26.85 -5.38
CA ILE A 406 6.76 25.40 -5.43
C ILE A 406 7.80 24.70 -4.55
N GLN A 407 9.07 25.10 -4.60
CA GLN A 407 10.11 24.56 -3.72
C GLN A 407 9.80 24.78 -2.23
N ASP A 408 9.15 25.90 -1.90
CA ASP A 408 8.70 26.22 -0.55
C ASP A 408 7.65 25.21 0.00
N LEU A 409 7.14 24.28 -0.82
CA LEU A 409 6.26 23.17 -0.40
C LEU A 409 7.00 21.95 0.16
N ASN A 410 8.34 21.94 0.09
CA ASN A 410 9.16 20.94 0.77
C ASN A 410 9.05 21.09 2.29
N ILE A 411 9.34 20.02 3.03
CA ILE A 411 9.24 19.98 4.50
C ILE A 411 10.64 19.77 5.07
N ASP A 412 11.01 20.53 6.10
CA ASP A 412 12.26 20.34 6.84
C ASP A 412 11.98 19.71 8.21
N SER A 413 12.91 18.89 8.68
CA SER A 413 12.92 18.35 10.05
C SER A 413 13.34 19.38 11.11
N THR A 414 13.88 20.52 10.69
CA THR A 414 14.47 21.53 11.56
C THR A 414 13.46 22.62 11.93
N ASN A 415 13.02 22.66 13.19
CA ASN A 415 12.18 23.75 13.69
C ASN A 415 12.91 25.10 13.66
N THR A 416 12.18 26.17 13.35
CA THR A 416 12.68 27.56 13.41
C THR A 416 11.76 28.45 14.25
N THR A 417 12.33 29.53 14.77
CA THR A 417 11.58 30.64 15.38
C THR A 417 11.68 31.93 14.55
N SER A 418 12.34 31.86 13.39
CA SER A 418 12.55 33.00 12.49
C SER A 418 11.34 33.23 11.57
N VAL A 419 10.21 33.58 12.17
CA VAL A 419 9.03 34.06 11.46
C VAL A 419 8.81 35.54 11.79
N ALA A 420 8.61 36.35 10.77
CA ALA A 420 8.33 37.78 10.88
C ALA A 420 6.97 38.14 10.27
N ALA A 421 6.48 39.35 10.56
CA ALA A 421 5.34 39.89 9.84
C ALA A 421 5.64 39.96 8.33
N ASN A 422 4.63 39.66 7.51
CA ASN A 422 4.67 39.45 6.05
C ASN A 422 5.31 38.14 5.58
N ASP A 423 5.77 37.27 6.49
CA ASP A 423 6.08 35.90 6.11
C ASP A 423 4.81 35.10 5.83
N THR A 424 4.97 33.96 5.17
CA THR A 424 3.92 32.97 4.96
C THR A 424 4.22 31.73 5.80
N ILE A 425 3.22 31.23 6.52
CA ILE A 425 3.25 29.90 7.16
C ILE A 425 2.37 28.97 6.32
N TYR A 426 2.86 27.77 6.03
CA TYR A 426 2.12 26.77 5.28
C TYR A 426 1.44 25.78 6.24
N ALA A 427 0.15 25.50 6.01
CA ALA A 427 -0.66 24.59 6.82
C ALA A 427 -1.63 23.77 5.95
N GLY A 428 -2.31 22.81 6.56
CA GLY A 428 -3.21 21.87 5.89
C GLY A 428 -2.47 20.72 5.23
N GLN A 429 -3.20 19.88 4.51
CA GLN A 429 -2.60 18.72 3.86
C GLN A 429 -1.61 19.21 2.81
N ASN A 430 -0.35 18.77 2.90
CA ASN A 430 0.73 19.14 1.97
C ASN A 430 1.04 20.65 1.93
N GLY A 431 0.74 21.42 2.99
CA GLY A 431 1.05 22.86 3.05
C GLY A 431 0.16 23.73 2.14
N GLU A 432 -1.00 23.22 1.74
CA GLU A 432 -1.92 23.85 0.77
C GLU A 432 -2.50 25.22 1.18
N PHE A 433 -2.49 25.57 2.47
CA PHE A 433 -2.96 26.87 2.97
C PHE A 433 -1.79 27.79 3.29
N ALA A 434 -1.72 28.91 2.58
CA ALA A 434 -0.80 30.01 2.84
C ALA A 434 -1.38 30.98 3.88
N VAL A 435 -0.79 31.00 5.07
CA VAL A 435 -1.13 31.92 6.16
C VAL A 435 -0.20 33.13 6.07
N ALA A 436 -0.72 34.26 5.58
CA ALA A 436 -0.01 35.53 5.56
C ALA A 436 0.06 36.10 6.97
N VAL A 437 1.24 36.09 7.59
CA VAL A 437 1.47 36.53 8.98
C VAL A 437 1.39 38.04 9.07
N THR A 438 0.52 38.56 9.94
CA THR A 438 0.36 40.01 10.17
C THR A 438 1.08 40.48 11.43
N ASP A 439 1.11 39.64 12.46
CA ASP A 439 1.84 39.90 13.70
C ASP A 439 2.36 38.57 14.27
N VAL A 440 3.56 38.56 14.85
CA VAL A 440 4.13 37.36 15.44
C VAL A 440 5.10 37.70 16.55
N SER A 441 5.02 36.91 17.62
CA SER A 441 5.92 36.93 18.75
C SER A 441 6.48 35.54 18.98
N SER A 442 7.79 35.46 19.17
CA SER A 442 8.48 34.23 19.55
C SER A 442 8.55 34.13 21.07
N THR A 443 7.94 33.11 21.65
CA THR A 443 8.04 32.79 23.08
C THR A 443 8.86 31.51 23.27
N ASN A 444 9.30 31.22 24.50
CA ASN A 444 9.97 29.95 24.82
C ASN A 444 9.08 28.71 24.56
N SER A 445 7.76 28.91 24.45
CA SER A 445 6.75 27.88 24.23
C SER A 445 6.28 27.75 22.78
N GLY A 446 6.82 28.56 21.85
CA GLY A 446 6.48 28.54 20.42
C GLY A 446 6.18 29.93 19.86
N LEU A 447 5.71 29.96 18.62
CA LEU A 447 5.27 31.16 17.94
C LEU A 447 3.80 31.45 18.28
N THR A 448 3.51 32.71 18.59
CA THR A 448 2.15 33.20 18.85
C THR A 448 1.92 34.47 18.06
N GLY A 449 0.80 34.56 17.36
CA GLY A 449 0.56 35.67 16.44
C GLY A 449 -0.78 35.62 15.73
N GLU A 450 -0.91 36.49 14.74
CA GLU A 450 -2.09 36.66 13.90
C GLU A 450 -1.72 36.66 12.43
N GLY A 451 -2.69 36.35 11.58
CA GLY A 451 -2.51 36.38 10.14
C GLY A 451 -3.83 36.34 9.39
N SER A 452 -3.73 36.07 8.09
CA SER A 452 -4.90 35.80 7.25
C SER A 452 -4.65 34.66 6.28
N VAL A 453 -5.68 33.88 6.00
CA VAL A 453 -5.65 32.75 5.07
C VAL A 453 -6.69 32.98 4.00
N TYR A 454 -6.32 32.88 2.72
CA TYR A 454 -7.29 32.95 1.62
C TYR A 454 -7.97 31.61 1.38
N ILE A 455 -9.30 31.61 1.27
CA ILE A 455 -10.11 30.42 1.01
C ILE A 455 -10.84 30.63 -0.30
N SER A 456 -10.55 29.79 -1.31
CA SER A 456 -11.01 30.01 -2.68
C SER A 456 -12.51 29.73 -2.84
N TRP A 457 -13.05 28.70 -2.18
CA TRP A 457 -14.49 28.41 -2.23
C TRP A 457 -15.36 29.43 -1.46
N LEU A 458 -14.75 30.23 -0.57
CA LEU A 458 -15.36 31.42 0.03
C LEU A 458 -15.13 32.69 -0.81
N ASN A 459 -14.14 32.66 -1.70
CA ASN A 459 -13.63 33.82 -2.43
C ASN A 459 -13.27 34.98 -1.47
N ALA A 460 -12.74 34.66 -0.29
CA ALA A 460 -12.49 35.60 0.80
C ALA A 460 -11.31 35.16 1.67
N PRO A 461 -10.52 36.11 2.22
CA PRO A 461 -9.60 35.82 3.30
C PRO A 461 -10.34 35.67 4.64
N VAL A 462 -9.82 34.82 5.52
CA VAL A 462 -10.24 34.70 6.92
C VAL A 462 -9.11 35.16 7.83
N GLU A 463 -9.46 35.84 8.92
CA GLU A 463 -8.51 36.30 9.94
C GLU A 463 -8.24 35.18 10.93
N VAL A 464 -6.96 34.87 11.15
CA VAL A 464 -6.54 33.75 11.99
C VAL A 464 -5.65 34.22 13.14
N SER A 465 -5.66 33.44 14.21
CA SER A 465 -4.73 33.54 15.33
C SER A 465 -4.14 32.18 15.64
N PHE A 466 -2.92 32.17 16.15
CA PHE A 466 -2.22 30.95 16.54
C PHE A 466 -1.42 31.20 17.82
N GLU A 467 -1.35 30.18 18.67
CA GLU A 467 -0.65 30.24 19.95
C GLU A 467 0.25 29.03 20.12
N ASN A 468 1.50 29.26 20.53
CA ASN A 468 2.49 28.21 20.82
C ASN A 468 2.63 27.17 19.68
N ILE A 469 2.63 27.62 18.42
CA ILE A 469 2.90 26.73 17.27
C ILE A 469 4.40 26.56 17.06
N SER A 470 4.79 25.47 16.42
CA SER A 470 6.13 25.31 15.87
C SER A 470 6.06 25.17 14.35
N VAL A 471 7.02 25.75 13.65
CA VAL A 471 7.18 25.61 12.21
C VAL A 471 8.59 25.17 11.87
N ASP A 472 8.78 24.51 10.72
CA ASP A 472 10.11 24.17 10.22
C ASP A 472 10.83 25.34 9.54
N SER A 473 12.04 25.13 9.06
CA SER A 473 12.86 26.17 8.42
C SER A 473 12.23 26.75 7.15
N LEU A 474 11.34 25.99 6.49
CA LEU A 474 10.53 26.37 5.33
C LEU A 474 9.16 26.92 5.73
N LYS A 475 8.92 27.10 7.04
CA LYS A 475 7.72 27.69 7.64
C LYS A 475 6.46 26.82 7.47
N HIS A 476 6.60 25.51 7.34
CA HIS A 476 5.46 24.58 7.46
C HIS A 476 5.10 24.36 8.92
N LEU A 477 3.81 24.35 9.22
CA LEU A 477 3.28 24.05 10.55
C LEU A 477 3.62 22.62 10.95
N GLN A 478 4.35 22.46 12.06
CA GLN A 478 4.78 21.18 12.61
C GLN A 478 3.90 20.76 13.81
N THR A 479 3.70 21.69 14.76
CA THR A 479 2.86 21.45 15.95
C THR A 479 1.98 22.65 16.27
N GLY A 480 0.87 22.39 16.98
CA GLY A 480 -0.13 23.39 17.32
C GLY A 480 -1.22 23.51 16.24
N VAL A 481 -2.01 24.58 16.33
CA VAL A 481 -3.15 24.84 15.44
C VAL A 481 -3.25 26.32 15.11
N ILE A 482 -3.68 26.63 13.90
CA ILE A 482 -4.04 27.98 13.47
C ILE A 482 -5.57 28.05 13.39
N VAL A 483 -6.19 29.01 14.06
CA VAL A 483 -7.65 29.05 14.27
C VAL A 483 -8.21 30.35 13.71
N VAL A 484 -9.34 30.29 13.00
CA VAL A 484 -10.06 31.48 12.56
C VAL A 484 -10.64 32.23 13.76
N LYS A 485 -10.41 33.55 13.83
CA LYS A 485 -10.89 34.40 14.92
C LYS A 485 -12.41 34.52 14.92
N THR A 486 -12.98 34.79 16.09
CA THR A 486 -14.41 35.07 16.25
C THR A 486 -14.73 36.56 16.20
N TYR A 487 -15.94 36.94 15.76
CA TYR A 487 -16.41 38.33 15.92
C TYR A 487 -16.63 38.66 17.40
N GLU A 488 -16.30 39.88 17.81
CA GLU A 488 -16.39 40.32 19.22
C GLU A 488 -17.84 40.30 19.75
N ASP A 489 -18.82 40.61 18.90
CA ASP A 489 -20.24 40.68 19.26
C ASP A 489 -21.01 39.37 19.06
N THR A 490 -20.30 38.25 18.89
CA THR A 490 -20.95 36.96 18.62
C THR A 490 -21.67 36.43 19.86
N PRO A 491 -22.90 35.88 19.73
CA PRO A 491 -23.52 35.06 20.78
C PRO A 491 -22.57 33.96 21.25
N GLN A 492 -22.64 33.54 22.51
CA GLN A 492 -21.83 32.43 22.99
C GLN A 492 -22.35 31.11 22.42
N PHE A 493 -21.48 30.27 21.88
CA PHE A 493 -21.80 28.94 21.34
C PHE A 493 -20.73 27.90 21.71
N PRO A 494 -21.05 26.59 21.70
CA PRO A 494 -20.08 25.53 21.93
C PRO A 494 -18.96 25.51 20.87
N ALA A 495 -17.71 25.31 21.31
CA ALA A 495 -16.54 25.26 20.45
C ALA A 495 -15.66 24.07 20.86
N ASP A 496 -15.42 23.15 19.93
CA ASP A 496 -14.89 21.82 20.22
C ASP A 496 -13.55 21.52 19.51
N LEU A 497 -13.13 22.31 18.50
CA LEU A 497 -11.92 22.02 17.71
C LEU A 497 -10.62 22.47 18.39
N VAL A 498 -10.72 23.34 19.41
CA VAL A 498 -9.57 23.89 20.15
C VAL A 498 -9.63 23.43 21.60
N ALA A 499 -8.59 22.71 22.05
CA ALA A 499 -8.53 21.99 23.33
C ALA A 499 -8.56 22.86 24.61
N ASN A 500 -8.84 24.16 24.52
CA ASN A 500 -8.97 25.09 25.64
C ASN A 500 -10.10 26.11 25.47
N ALA A 501 -10.98 25.95 24.48
CA ALA A 501 -12.18 26.76 24.41
C ALA A 501 -13.03 26.45 25.65
N ALA A 502 -13.28 27.46 26.49
CA ALA A 502 -14.07 27.33 27.71
C ALA A 502 -15.57 27.13 27.41
N SER A 503 -15.95 26.20 26.53
CA SER A 503 -17.35 25.99 26.19
C SER A 503 -18.05 25.14 27.23
N THR A 504 -18.84 25.82 28.07
CA THR A 504 -19.86 25.21 28.91
C THR A 504 -21.16 25.07 28.12
N GLY A 505 -21.46 23.91 27.53
CA GLY A 505 -22.81 23.64 27.00
C GLY A 505 -22.89 22.69 25.81
N ASN A 506 -24.10 22.23 25.51
CA ASN A 506 -24.43 21.46 24.31
C ASN A 506 -25.18 22.37 23.33
N TRP A 507 -25.09 22.07 22.03
CA TRP A 507 -25.97 22.67 21.04
C TRP A 507 -27.43 22.32 21.31
N THR A 508 -28.31 23.32 21.20
CA THR A 508 -29.77 23.20 21.28
C THR A 508 -30.41 23.87 20.06
N ASN A 509 -31.69 23.57 19.80
CA ASN A 509 -32.42 24.18 18.69
C ASN A 509 -32.50 25.71 18.84
N ASP A 510 -32.77 26.20 20.05
CA ASP A 510 -32.85 27.64 20.34
C ASP A 510 -31.50 28.35 20.13
N LEU A 511 -30.39 27.68 20.46
CA LEU A 511 -29.06 28.25 20.27
C LEU A 511 -28.69 28.31 18.78
N ALA A 512 -29.01 27.26 18.02
CA ALA A 512 -28.84 27.26 16.56
C ALA A 512 -29.67 28.39 15.91
N ASP A 513 -30.91 28.60 16.37
CA ASP A 513 -31.75 29.70 15.89
C ASP A 513 -31.14 31.06 16.21
N THR A 514 -30.76 31.28 17.47
CA THR A 514 -30.17 32.53 17.96
C THR A 514 -28.91 32.90 17.17
N LEU A 515 -28.04 31.93 16.90
CA LEU A 515 -26.81 32.18 16.17
C LEU A 515 -27.09 32.56 14.71
N VAL A 516 -27.91 31.76 14.01
CA VAL A 516 -28.20 32.02 12.59
C VAL A 516 -29.02 33.31 12.42
N GLU A 517 -29.95 33.62 13.32
CA GLU A 517 -30.65 34.92 13.32
C GLU A 517 -29.72 36.09 13.55
N TRP A 518 -28.74 35.98 14.47
CA TRP A 518 -27.72 37.00 14.64
C TRP A 518 -26.91 37.18 13.34
N MET A 519 -26.55 36.10 12.66
CA MET A 519 -25.79 36.17 11.41
C MET A 519 -26.56 36.82 10.27
N ASP A 520 -27.83 36.43 10.12
CA ASP A 520 -28.76 37.02 9.15
C ASP A 520 -28.88 38.55 9.37
N ALA A 521 -28.82 39.01 10.62
CA ALA A 521 -28.87 40.42 10.98
C ALA A 521 -27.58 41.21 10.66
N GLN A 522 -26.41 40.56 10.62
CA GLN A 522 -25.14 41.23 10.28
C GLN A 522 -25.01 41.52 8.76
N GLY A 523 -25.72 40.77 7.91
CA GLY A 523 -25.90 41.03 6.48
C GLY A 523 -24.67 40.85 5.58
N ASN A 524 -23.43 40.96 6.09
CA ASN A 524 -22.17 40.91 5.32
C ASN A 524 -21.25 39.74 5.71
N ILE A 525 -21.78 38.75 6.43
CA ILE A 525 -21.05 37.57 6.90
C ILE A 525 -21.58 36.26 6.32
N CYS A 526 -22.49 36.32 5.34
CA CYS A 526 -22.99 35.16 4.61
C CYS A 526 -22.54 35.22 3.14
N PHE A 527 -21.95 34.15 2.65
CA PHE A 527 -21.28 34.05 1.35
C PHE A 527 -21.87 32.91 0.54
N ASP A 528 -21.98 33.09 -0.77
CA ASP A 528 -22.39 32.01 -1.66
C ASP A 528 -21.24 31.01 -1.81
N TYR A 529 -21.51 29.72 -1.69
CA TYR A 529 -20.55 28.65 -1.96
C TYR A 529 -20.13 28.72 -3.44
N ASN A 530 -18.81 28.82 -3.69
CA ASN A 530 -18.25 29.10 -5.01
C ASN A 530 -18.84 30.38 -5.65
N GLY A 531 -19.14 31.37 -4.82
CA GLY A 531 -19.66 32.66 -5.24
C GLY A 531 -18.68 33.43 -6.15
N PRO A 532 -19.18 34.15 -7.17
CA PRO A 532 -18.32 34.83 -8.15
C PRO A 532 -17.65 36.10 -7.59
N ASN A 533 -18.05 36.57 -6.41
CA ASN A 533 -17.64 37.85 -5.87
C ASN A 533 -16.50 37.73 -4.86
N TYR A 534 -15.34 38.28 -5.21
CA TYR A 534 -14.20 38.38 -4.30
C TYR A 534 -14.47 39.38 -3.17
N VAL A 535 -14.17 38.99 -1.94
CA VAL A 535 -14.36 39.81 -0.75
C VAL A 535 -13.01 40.11 -0.13
N ALA A 536 -12.53 41.33 -0.32
CA ALA A 536 -11.16 41.69 0.05
C ALA A 536 -10.89 41.77 1.57
N SER A 537 -11.92 42.03 2.39
CA SER A 537 -11.73 42.16 3.84
C SER A 537 -11.70 40.79 4.52
N PRO A 538 -10.68 40.50 5.36
CA PRO A 538 -10.64 39.28 6.15
C PRO A 538 -11.90 39.09 6.99
N LYS A 539 -12.40 37.86 7.01
CA LYS A 539 -13.61 37.46 7.71
C LYS A 539 -13.30 36.63 8.93
N ARG A 540 -14.25 36.63 9.87
CA ARG A 540 -14.19 35.87 11.12
C ARG A 540 -15.35 34.89 11.16
N VAL A 541 -15.30 33.96 12.10
CA VAL A 541 -16.43 33.07 12.41
C VAL A 541 -17.32 33.69 13.50
N PRO A 542 -18.62 33.36 13.54
CA PRO A 542 -19.33 32.45 12.65
C PRO A 542 -19.59 33.09 11.28
N LEU A 543 -19.55 32.26 10.25
CA LEU A 543 -19.64 32.67 8.85
C LEU A 543 -20.70 31.85 8.12
N GLY A 544 -21.57 32.53 7.37
CA GLY A 544 -22.66 31.92 6.64
C GLY A 544 -22.18 31.40 5.30
N LEU A 545 -22.49 30.15 4.96
CA LEU A 545 -22.27 29.57 3.65
C LEU A 545 -23.62 29.24 3.02
N LYS A 546 -23.98 29.98 1.97
CA LYS A 546 -25.24 29.90 1.23
C LYS A 546 -25.07 29.03 -0.01
N PHE A 547 -26.04 28.18 -0.26
CA PHE A 547 -26.06 27.30 -1.42
C PHE A 547 -27.18 27.68 -2.38
N GLN A 548 -27.18 27.08 -3.58
CA GLN A 548 -28.16 27.39 -4.61
C GLN A 548 -29.60 27.07 -4.18
N SER A 549 -29.77 26.17 -3.21
CA SER A 549 -31.06 25.84 -2.57
C SER A 549 -31.59 26.92 -1.61
N ASP A 550 -30.88 28.04 -1.42
CA ASP A 550 -31.07 29.06 -0.36
C ASP A 550 -30.78 28.56 1.06
N ASP A 551 -30.32 27.31 1.23
CA ASP A 551 -29.90 26.81 2.53
C ASP A 551 -28.61 27.50 3.00
N THR A 552 -28.54 27.81 4.30
CA THR A 552 -27.38 28.47 4.90
C THR A 552 -26.80 27.63 6.04
N LEU A 553 -25.51 27.34 5.96
CA LEU A 553 -24.72 26.85 7.09
C LEU A 553 -24.07 27.99 7.82
N ALA A 554 -24.03 27.90 9.15
CA ALA A 554 -23.15 28.70 9.96
C ALA A 554 -21.89 27.90 10.28
N ILE A 555 -20.76 28.25 9.65
CA ILE A 555 -19.44 27.78 10.05
C ILE A 555 -19.12 28.43 11.39
N THR A 556 -18.95 27.63 12.44
CA THR A 556 -18.76 28.12 13.81
C THR A 556 -17.30 28.12 14.24
N GLU A 557 -16.51 27.21 13.69
CA GLU A 557 -15.09 27.06 13.96
C GLU A 557 -14.39 26.63 12.67
N MET A 558 -13.17 27.09 12.45
CA MET A 558 -12.33 26.65 11.34
C MET A 558 -10.88 26.62 11.82
N VAL A 559 -10.21 25.49 11.57
CA VAL A 559 -8.87 25.20 12.09
C VAL A 559 -7.99 24.62 10.99
N PHE A 560 -6.76 25.10 10.92
CA PHE A 560 -5.70 24.60 10.06
C PHE A 560 -4.67 23.87 10.92
N ARG A 561 -4.40 22.60 10.60
CA ARG A 561 -3.41 21.75 11.26
C ARG A 561 -2.28 21.41 10.29
N ALA A 562 -1.21 20.81 10.78
CA ALA A 562 -0.06 20.41 9.96
C ALA A 562 -0.40 19.46 8.81
N ASN A 563 -1.43 18.61 8.96
CA ASN A 563 -1.73 17.52 8.03
C ASN A 563 -3.17 17.52 7.50
N LYS A 564 -4.03 18.42 7.99
CA LYS A 564 -5.44 18.56 7.57
C LYS A 564 -6.01 19.90 8.02
N SER A 565 -7.11 20.30 7.42
CA SER A 565 -7.89 21.47 7.83
C SER A 565 -9.36 21.08 7.98
N GLU A 566 -9.98 21.54 9.06
CA GLU A 566 -11.31 21.13 9.48
C GLU A 566 -12.16 22.33 9.91
N PHE A 567 -13.47 22.27 9.67
CA PHE A 567 -14.41 23.22 10.24
C PHE A 567 -15.64 22.52 10.81
N ASN A 568 -16.31 23.20 11.75
CA ASN A 568 -17.58 22.79 12.32
C ASN A 568 -18.70 23.69 11.81
N VAL A 569 -19.90 23.13 11.65
CA VAL A 569 -21.07 23.88 11.20
C VAL A 569 -22.30 23.59 12.03
N VAL A 570 -23.15 24.59 12.15
CA VAL A 570 -24.53 24.46 12.58
C VAL A 570 -25.47 24.94 11.48
N ALA A 571 -26.57 24.24 11.29
CA ALA A 571 -27.63 24.60 10.35
C ALA A 571 -28.93 24.86 11.10
N ARG A 572 -29.73 25.78 10.57
CA ARG A 572 -31.07 26.10 11.08
C ARG A 572 -32.12 25.80 10.04
N ARG A 573 -33.16 25.04 10.39
CA ARG A 573 -34.36 24.86 9.56
C ARG A 573 -35.63 25.22 10.32
N ARG A 574 -36.51 26.01 9.72
CA ARG A 574 -37.82 26.35 10.29
C ARG A 574 -38.89 25.39 9.78
N LEU A 575 -39.67 24.80 10.68
CA LEU A 575 -40.80 23.96 10.30
C LEU A 575 -41.96 24.80 9.75
N GLN A 576 -42.74 24.23 8.84
CA GLN A 576 -43.93 24.89 8.31
C GLN A 576 -45.00 25.02 9.39
N ALA A 577 -45.78 26.11 9.35
CA ALA A 577 -46.86 26.37 10.31
C ALA A 577 -47.97 25.29 10.33
N SER A 578 -48.05 24.45 9.30
CA SER A 578 -48.97 23.30 9.23
C SER A 578 -48.55 22.13 10.15
N TRP A 579 -47.31 22.13 10.65
CA TRP A 579 -46.72 21.08 11.48
C TRP A 579 -46.63 21.46 12.97
N GLY A 580 -47.37 22.50 13.40
CA GLY A 580 -47.33 23.02 14.78
C GLY A 580 -46.84 24.46 14.83
N GLN A 581 -46.59 25.02 16.03
CA GLN A 581 -45.99 26.36 16.17
C GLN A 581 -44.67 26.46 15.38
N ASN A 582 -44.28 27.66 14.94
CA ASN A 582 -43.00 27.91 14.25
C ASN A 582 -41.83 27.43 15.12
N GLN A 583 -41.45 26.17 14.97
CA GLN A 583 -40.35 25.54 15.67
C GLN A 583 -39.12 25.55 14.77
N THR A 584 -38.00 25.95 15.36
CA THR A 584 -36.69 25.87 14.72
C THR A 584 -36.05 24.53 15.05
N VAL A 585 -35.40 23.94 14.06
CA VAL A 585 -34.66 22.68 14.15
C VAL A 585 -33.20 22.96 13.82
N GLY A 586 -32.32 22.61 14.75
CA GLY A 586 -30.87 22.74 14.62
C GLY A 586 -30.25 21.43 14.15
N PHE A 587 -29.27 21.52 13.25
CA PHE A 587 -28.43 20.40 12.86
C PHE A 587 -26.96 20.78 13.02
N ILE A 588 -26.09 19.82 13.37
CA ILE A 588 -24.65 20.00 13.53
C ILE A 588 -23.85 18.96 12.75
N ALA A 589 -22.77 19.42 12.13
CA ALA A 589 -21.71 18.56 11.63
C ALA A 589 -20.36 19.08 12.11
N LYS A 590 -19.46 18.14 12.41
CA LYS A 590 -18.15 18.41 12.99
C LYS A 590 -17.05 17.78 12.15
N ASP A 591 -15.84 18.32 12.31
CA ASP A 591 -14.62 17.81 11.70
C ASP A 591 -14.73 17.70 10.17
N ILE A 592 -15.42 18.66 9.52
CA ILE A 592 -15.58 18.66 8.07
C ILE A 592 -14.25 19.07 7.44
N LEU A 593 -13.66 18.14 6.68
CA LEU A 593 -12.42 18.36 5.96
C LEU A 593 -12.61 19.35 4.81
N PHE A 594 -11.63 20.22 4.59
CA PHE A 594 -11.64 21.14 3.47
C PHE A 594 -10.24 21.46 2.95
N HIS A 595 -10.20 21.79 1.67
CA HIS A 595 -9.04 22.22 0.90
C HIS A 595 -9.27 23.67 0.41
N PRO A 596 -8.26 24.36 -0.13
CA PRO A 596 -8.39 25.74 -0.59
C PRO A 596 -9.54 25.96 -1.58
N SER A 597 -9.79 25.01 -2.50
CA SER A 597 -10.81 25.15 -3.55
C SER A 597 -12.08 24.34 -3.36
N GLN A 598 -12.14 23.45 -2.37
CA GLN A 598 -13.30 22.61 -2.16
C GLN A 598 -13.46 22.19 -0.71
N ILE A 599 -14.69 21.89 -0.33
CA ILE A 599 -15.02 21.20 0.90
C ILE A 599 -15.01 19.71 0.56
N VAL A 600 -14.31 18.89 1.35
CA VAL A 600 -14.42 17.43 1.23
C VAL A 600 -15.70 17.04 1.93
N MET A 601 -16.79 17.04 1.17
CA MET A 601 -18.10 16.66 1.69
C MET A 601 -17.99 15.22 2.21
N PRO A 602 -18.07 14.96 3.53
CA PRO A 602 -18.11 13.59 4.01
C PRO A 602 -19.37 12.94 3.45
N PRO A 603 -19.42 11.61 3.31
CA PRO A 603 -20.66 10.94 2.95
C PRO A 603 -21.71 11.17 4.05
N THR A 604 -22.52 12.21 3.84
CA THR A 604 -23.99 12.23 4.00
C THR A 604 -24.66 12.70 5.29
N ARG A 605 -24.03 13.21 6.36
CA ARG A 605 -24.89 13.69 7.50
C ARG A 605 -24.49 14.92 8.28
N ILE A 606 -25.49 15.79 8.48
CA ILE A 606 -25.57 16.79 9.54
C ILE A 606 -26.66 16.32 10.52
N GLU A 607 -26.28 16.12 11.77
CA GLU A 607 -27.08 15.43 12.79
C GLU A 607 -27.95 16.40 13.59
N LEU A 608 -29.10 15.93 14.06
CA LEU A 608 -29.96 16.73 14.94
C LEU A 608 -29.23 17.15 16.24
N VAL A 609 -29.31 18.43 16.63
CA VAL A 609 -28.58 18.93 17.81
C VAL A 609 -29.11 18.39 19.14
N GLU A 610 -30.41 18.10 19.23
CA GLU A 610 -31.12 17.52 20.38
C GLU A 610 -32.45 16.88 19.95
N ASP A 611 -33.05 16.00 20.78
CA ASP A 611 -34.36 15.41 20.49
C ASP A 611 -35.43 16.48 20.20
N LEU A 612 -36.15 16.32 19.10
CA LEU A 612 -37.21 17.24 18.69
C LEU A 612 -38.56 16.55 18.80
N THR A 613 -39.51 17.15 19.51
CA THR A 613 -40.90 16.65 19.55
C THR A 613 -41.83 17.62 18.84
N VAL A 614 -42.44 17.16 17.74
CA VAL A 614 -43.35 17.93 16.88
C VAL A 614 -44.76 17.37 17.04
N GLY A 615 -45.75 18.25 17.24
CA GLY A 615 -47.16 17.87 17.30
C GLY A 615 -47.96 18.47 16.15
N ASN A 616 -49.08 17.84 15.79
CA ASN A 616 -50.02 18.45 14.84
C ASN A 616 -50.65 19.75 15.41
N LEU A 617 -51.44 20.46 14.60
CA LEU A 617 -52.05 21.77 14.97
C LEU A 617 -52.72 21.85 16.36
N ASN A 618 -53.18 20.73 16.92
CA ASN A 618 -53.80 20.64 18.25
C ASN A 618 -53.00 19.81 19.27
N ASN A 619 -51.81 19.30 18.91
CA ASN A 619 -51.01 18.33 19.66
C ASN A 619 -51.76 17.02 20.01
N ASP A 620 -52.76 16.63 19.21
CA ASP A 620 -53.48 15.36 19.36
C ASP A 620 -52.58 14.16 18.99
N ILE A 621 -51.59 14.37 18.12
CA ILE A 621 -50.56 13.40 17.75
C ILE A 621 -49.21 14.11 17.83
N THR A 622 -48.24 13.49 18.49
CA THR A 622 -46.85 13.94 18.56
C THR A 622 -45.89 12.91 17.98
N TYR A 623 -44.84 13.40 17.33
CA TYR A 623 -43.72 12.64 16.82
C TYR A 623 -42.45 13.12 17.50
N THR A 624 -41.62 12.20 17.99
CA THR A 624 -40.31 12.53 18.58
C THR A 624 -39.21 12.03 17.65
N PHE A 625 -38.48 12.98 17.09
CA PHE A 625 -37.26 12.80 16.31
C PHE A 625 -36.08 12.73 17.27
N LYS A 626 -35.31 11.64 17.19
CA LYS A 626 -34.20 11.38 18.11
C LYS A 626 -32.89 11.92 17.57
N LYS A 627 -32.13 12.58 18.45
CA LYS A 627 -30.72 12.89 18.19
C LYS A 627 -29.90 11.60 18.10
N PRO A 628 -28.95 11.50 17.15
CA PRO A 628 -28.01 10.39 17.11
C PRO A 628 -27.20 10.23 18.41
N THR A 629 -27.09 8.99 18.89
CA THR A 629 -26.31 8.67 20.10
C THR A 629 -24.89 8.18 19.77
N ASN A 630 -24.64 7.78 18.52
CA ASN A 630 -23.32 7.41 18.00
C ASN A 630 -23.31 7.64 16.47
N PRO A 631 -22.17 8.07 15.87
CA PRO A 631 -21.98 8.14 14.42
C PRO A 631 -22.21 6.84 13.62
N THR A 632 -22.60 5.71 14.22
CA THR A 632 -22.95 4.48 13.48
C THR A 632 -24.33 3.91 13.83
N SER A 633 -25.16 4.60 14.62
CA SER A 633 -26.50 4.10 14.92
C SER A 633 -27.52 5.16 15.38
N GLY A 634 -28.64 5.22 14.65
CA GLY A 634 -29.98 5.56 15.14
C GLY A 634 -30.18 7.04 15.49
N GLY A 635 -30.95 7.75 14.67
CA GLY A 635 -31.26 9.16 14.86
C GLY A 635 -31.66 9.88 13.57
N CYS A 636 -31.95 11.17 13.68
CA CYS A 636 -32.40 12.01 12.57
C CYS A 636 -31.24 12.85 12.04
N TYR A 637 -31.14 12.95 10.72
CA TYR A 637 -30.10 13.71 10.04
C TYR A 637 -30.59 14.32 8.73
N ILE A 638 -29.81 15.25 8.20
CA ILE A 638 -29.94 15.76 6.83
C ILE A 638 -28.72 15.39 6.01
N GLN A 639 -28.92 15.00 4.76
CA GLN A 639 -27.87 14.78 3.78
C GLN A 639 -27.59 16.06 2.98
N TRP A 640 -26.37 16.13 2.44
CA TRP A 640 -25.88 17.25 1.65
C TRP A 640 -24.97 16.76 0.53
N ASP A 641 -25.18 17.27 -0.68
CA ASP A 641 -24.32 17.25 -1.87
C ASP A 641 -23.59 18.60 -2.22
N GLU A 642 -23.40 18.94 -3.49
CA GLU A 642 -22.82 20.22 -3.92
C GLU A 642 -23.85 21.36 -4.08
N ASN A 643 -25.14 21.04 -4.03
CA ASN A 643 -26.26 21.94 -4.29
C ASN A 643 -26.96 22.43 -3.02
N GLY A 644 -26.74 21.77 -1.89
CA GLY A 644 -27.33 22.10 -0.59
C GLY A 644 -27.96 20.88 0.07
N PHE A 645 -29.05 21.07 0.83
CA PHE A 645 -29.72 19.93 1.46
C PHE A 645 -30.38 19.03 0.41
N ASP A 646 -30.03 17.75 0.44
CA ASP A 646 -30.51 16.76 -0.51
C ASP A 646 -31.69 15.95 0.07
N GLU A 647 -31.49 15.32 1.24
CA GLU A 647 -32.47 14.42 1.86
C GLU A 647 -32.57 14.57 3.39
N PHE A 648 -33.71 14.17 3.95
CA PHE A 648 -33.87 13.92 5.39
C PHE A 648 -33.88 12.43 5.68
N GLY A 649 -32.98 11.97 6.55
CA GLY A 649 -32.88 10.58 6.96
C GLY A 649 -33.42 10.33 8.37
N LEU A 650 -34.00 9.13 8.57
CA LEU A 650 -34.39 8.58 9.87
C LEU A 650 -33.83 7.15 9.95
N GLU A 651 -33.05 6.87 11.00
CA GLU A 651 -32.49 5.53 11.29
C GLU A 651 -33.04 4.92 12.57
#